data_AF-A0A2E8HS22-F1
#
_entry.id   AF-A0A2E8HS22-F1
#
_cell.length_a   1.000
_cell.length_b   1.000
_cell.length_c   1.000
_cell.angle_alpha   90.00
_cell.angle_beta   90.00
_cell.angle_gamma   90.00
#
_symmetry.space_group_name_H-M   'P 1'
#
loop_
_entity.id
_entity.type
_entity.pdbx_description
1 polymer ?
#
loop_
_entity_poly.entity_id
_entity_poly.type
_entity_poly.pdbx_seq_one_letter_code
_entity_poly.pdbx_strand_id
1 'polypeptide(L)'
;VGCGGGNNITDEDIPAPPPAPPKGLLVFAEDEQQFLDVVSQAVVEFGENYLNAEERAFAAVEDTGQSYTTTYTLEASVDEHDVVKYDGEHLFIAPSRSMDCCFILRDAIPSTSDDSNQTERGIRILRTNPEEASATEISTIPIDGQLTVEGLYNKDSKLIALRSSTWWGTFGENFSRFSSWEGQTSALDIYDISTTDQPELSWQLELEGGFVTSRRIDDHVYMISRHTPDIPGLIRYPSNQEEIDQNILLLTELSAEDVLPSILINGESSSLIEASDCLFMDKTNEIASTYYGFPVMTFVVAVNTESESVSGISCYMGDVTGIYVSENAIYLTQSDGQEDDSRTLIHGFEASNELTYLGSGAVDGHLWGRGEVDFRMSEHEGYLRVVSTKHIGPWDAEDSIDHQLSVLKISSDSLDLDLVATLPNSNRPDKIGKPDESLYGVRFFGDTLYLVTFETIDPLYVLDLSNPEEPIIAGELMVPGFSDFLHSVNDGLLLGLGADEEGLVKLELFNVEDMNAPYSLGTQTLGRGGWSYSEARYNRHAFTYQQYNDSSDRFAIPLTDYGRMQDDYSEKNSLYLLEIADKDSPSLASIVEIGRINAISESWGGSGPHRSVFDGDAVYFINGSSVYSTLWSNPYEQGGPF
;
A
#
# COMPACT_ATOMS: atom_id res chain seq x y z
N VAL A 1 34.14 80.28 0.80
CA VAL A 1 34.66 78.90 0.91
C VAL A 1 33.47 77.97 0.71
N GLY A 2 33.64 76.86 0.00
CA GLY A 2 32.54 76.05 -0.54
C GLY A 2 31.75 75.23 0.51
N CYS A 3 30.62 74.69 0.06
CA CYS A 3 29.71 73.86 0.85
C CYS A 3 30.28 72.48 1.18
N GLY A 4 29.69 71.80 2.16
CA GLY A 4 29.99 70.39 2.45
C GLY A 4 29.41 69.46 1.37
N GLY A 5 30.07 68.32 1.16
CA GLY A 5 29.54 67.23 0.34
C GLY A 5 28.69 66.29 1.18
N GLY A 6 27.46 66.04 0.75
CA GLY A 6 26.76 64.80 1.11
C GLY A 6 27.19 63.72 0.10
N ASN A 7 27.44 62.50 0.57
CA ASN A 7 27.44 61.36 -0.34
C ASN A 7 25.98 61.08 -0.72
N ASN A 8 25.66 61.18 -2.01
CA ASN A 8 24.50 60.48 -2.52
C ASN A 8 24.86 58.98 -2.50
N ILE A 9 24.18 58.21 -1.64
CA ILE A 9 24.00 56.79 -1.89
C ILE A 9 22.95 56.71 -3.01
N THR A 10 23.27 56.01 -4.09
CA THR A 10 22.33 55.72 -5.18
C THR A 10 21.57 54.44 -4.86
N ASP A 11 20.28 54.39 -5.22
CA ASP A 11 19.43 53.20 -4.98
C ASP A 11 19.92 51.91 -5.68
N GLU A 12 20.93 52.01 -6.55
CA GLU A 12 21.57 50.88 -7.25
C GLU A 12 22.49 50.02 -6.35
N ASP A 13 22.81 50.45 -5.12
CA ASP A 13 23.66 49.71 -4.16
C ASP A 13 22.84 48.86 -3.14
N ILE A 14 21.50 48.80 -3.26
CA ILE A 14 20.68 47.88 -2.47
C ILE A 14 20.75 46.50 -3.14
N PRO A 15 21.23 45.44 -2.46
CA PRO A 15 21.10 44.09 -2.99
C PRO A 15 19.62 43.79 -3.23
N ALA A 16 19.27 43.30 -4.42
CA ALA A 16 17.93 42.81 -4.67
C ALA A 16 17.57 41.81 -3.56
N PRO A 17 16.35 41.85 -2.98
CA PRO A 17 15.93 40.84 -2.02
C PRO A 17 16.13 39.45 -2.68
N PRO A 18 16.55 38.44 -1.91
CA PRO A 18 16.64 37.09 -2.46
C PRO A 18 15.28 36.74 -3.08
N PRO A 19 15.26 35.99 -4.21
CA PRO A 19 14.00 35.52 -4.77
C PRO A 19 13.21 34.81 -3.67
N ALA A 20 11.89 35.03 -3.66
CA ALA A 20 11.03 34.26 -2.78
C ALA A 20 11.25 32.76 -3.05
N PRO A 21 11.17 31.90 -2.03
CA PRO A 21 11.22 30.46 -2.26
C PRO A 21 10.14 30.06 -3.27
N PRO A 22 10.40 29.08 -4.15
CA PRO A 22 9.38 28.60 -5.08
C PRO A 22 8.14 28.15 -4.31
N LYS A 23 6.96 28.55 -4.78
CA LYS A 23 5.69 27.96 -4.35
C LYS A 23 5.38 26.78 -5.27
N GLY A 24 5.19 25.59 -4.69
CA GLY A 24 4.66 24.44 -5.42
C GLY A 24 3.13 24.47 -5.47
N LEU A 25 2.53 23.33 -5.82
CA LEU A 25 1.09 23.13 -5.71
C LEU A 25 0.60 23.11 -4.25
N LEU A 26 1.36 22.51 -3.34
CA LEU A 26 1.06 22.51 -1.91
C LEU A 26 1.76 23.68 -1.20
N VAL A 27 1.05 24.31 -0.27
CA VAL A 27 1.52 25.42 0.56
C VAL A 27 1.03 25.27 2.01
N PHE A 28 1.83 25.76 2.95
CA PHE A 28 1.50 25.84 4.38
C PHE A 28 0.50 26.98 4.67
N ALA A 29 -0.19 26.91 5.82
CA ALA A 29 -1.04 28.01 6.28
C ALA A 29 -0.21 29.22 6.74
N GLU A 30 -0.62 30.42 6.33
CA GLU A 30 -0.01 31.68 6.78
C GLU A 30 -0.36 31.98 8.25
N ASP A 31 -1.54 31.52 8.73
CA ASP A 31 -1.96 31.51 10.14
C ASP A 31 -3.06 30.47 10.45
N GLU A 32 -3.42 30.35 11.74
CA GLU A 32 -4.47 29.46 12.25
C GLU A 32 -5.87 29.72 11.63
N GLN A 33 -6.18 30.99 11.30
CA GLN A 33 -7.47 31.32 10.71
C GLN A 33 -7.55 30.80 9.27
N GLN A 34 -6.45 30.87 8.50
CA GLN A 34 -6.43 30.28 7.16
C GLN A 34 -6.63 28.76 7.21
N PHE A 35 -6.02 28.06 8.18
CA PHE A 35 -6.25 26.63 8.39
C PHE A 35 -7.74 26.34 8.68
N LEU A 36 -8.35 27.05 9.64
CA LEU A 36 -9.76 26.89 9.99
C LEU A 36 -10.72 27.25 8.84
N ASP A 37 -10.39 28.27 8.03
CA ASP A 37 -11.14 28.64 6.83
C ASP A 37 -11.10 27.51 5.77
N VAL A 38 -9.95 26.87 5.57
CA VAL A 38 -9.78 25.73 4.64
C VAL A 38 -10.53 24.49 5.15
N VAL A 39 -10.43 24.15 6.44
CA VAL A 39 -11.20 23.06 7.08
C VAL A 39 -12.71 23.29 6.91
N SER A 40 -13.16 24.51 7.20
CA SER A 40 -14.57 24.89 7.07
C SER A 40 -15.06 24.80 5.64
N GLN A 41 -14.26 25.28 4.66
CA GLN A 41 -14.57 25.14 3.25
C GLN A 41 -14.63 23.67 2.83
N ALA A 42 -13.73 22.81 3.33
CA ALA A 42 -13.72 21.39 2.98
C ALA A 42 -14.96 20.63 3.46
N VAL A 43 -15.41 20.89 4.69
CA VAL A 43 -16.65 20.30 5.24
C VAL A 43 -17.89 20.78 4.50
N VAL A 44 -17.95 22.07 4.11
CA VAL A 44 -19.09 22.65 3.37
C VAL A 44 -19.13 22.15 1.92
N GLU A 45 -18.01 22.15 1.20
CA GLU A 45 -17.95 21.63 -0.17
C GLU A 45 -18.29 20.14 -0.23
N PHE A 46 -17.85 19.33 0.76
CA PHE A 46 -18.27 17.93 0.85
C PHE A 46 -19.79 17.80 1.03
N GLY A 47 -20.40 18.58 1.93
CA GLY A 47 -21.84 18.59 2.15
C GLY A 47 -22.65 19.03 0.93
N GLU A 48 -22.19 20.06 0.21
CA GLU A 48 -22.79 20.51 -1.04
C GLU A 48 -22.65 19.47 -2.17
N ASN A 49 -21.52 18.79 -2.28
CA ASN A 49 -21.34 17.71 -3.26
C ASN A 49 -22.22 16.49 -2.94
N TYR A 50 -22.31 16.09 -1.66
CA TYR A 50 -23.16 14.97 -1.23
C TYR A 50 -24.65 15.19 -1.54
N LEU A 51 -25.15 16.43 -1.41
CA LEU A 51 -26.52 16.79 -1.81
C LEU A 51 -26.84 16.57 -3.30
N ASN A 52 -25.82 16.52 -4.15
CA ASN A 52 -25.95 16.55 -5.61
C ASN A 52 -25.53 15.23 -6.30
N ALA A 53 -25.11 14.20 -5.54
CA ALA A 53 -24.54 12.96 -6.08
C ALA A 53 -25.42 11.72 -5.83
N GLU A 54 -25.39 10.76 -6.77
CA GLU A 54 -25.85 9.37 -6.54
C GLU A 54 -24.65 8.49 -6.12
N GLU A 55 -24.83 7.62 -5.13
CA GLU A 55 -23.75 6.77 -4.58
C GLU A 55 -23.10 5.84 -5.64
N ARG A 56 -21.77 5.72 -5.59
CA ARG A 56 -20.98 4.65 -6.22
C ARG A 56 -20.04 4.01 -5.19
N ALA A 57 -19.87 2.69 -5.25
CA ALA A 57 -19.15 1.90 -4.26
C ALA A 57 -18.43 0.70 -4.91
N PHE A 58 -17.13 0.51 -4.66
CA PHE A 58 -16.38 -0.74 -4.93
C PHE A 58 -15.12 -0.85 -4.03
N ALA A 59 -14.48 -2.03 -4.05
CA ALA A 59 -13.35 -2.41 -3.19
C ALA A 59 -12.41 -3.42 -3.89
N ALA A 60 -11.23 -3.69 -3.31
CA ALA A 60 -10.31 -4.81 -3.59
C ALA A 60 -9.33 -5.00 -2.40
N VAL A 61 -8.27 -5.82 -2.56
CA VAL A 61 -7.27 -6.23 -1.53
C VAL A 61 -5.97 -6.67 -2.24
N GLU A 62 -4.74 -6.29 -1.83
CA GLU A 62 -3.37 -6.87 -2.16
C GLU A 62 -2.35 -6.66 -0.95
N ASP A 63 -0.98 -6.80 -0.99
CA ASP A 63 -0.04 -7.42 0.05
C ASP A 63 1.56 -7.28 0.04
N THR A 64 2.36 -8.33 0.46
CA THR A 64 3.89 -8.49 0.50
C THR A 64 4.65 -9.89 0.12
N GLY A 65 5.44 -10.63 0.98
CA GLY A 65 6.36 -11.86 0.81
C GLY A 65 7.76 -12.03 0.02
N GLN A 66 9.02 -11.80 0.54
CA GLN A 66 10.40 -12.13 -0.07
C GLN A 66 11.55 -12.43 0.99
N SER A 67 12.81 -12.80 0.65
CA SER A 67 13.61 -13.87 1.35
C SER A 67 14.86 -13.55 2.25
N TYR A 68 15.24 -14.30 3.32
CA TYR A 68 14.51 -15.37 4.04
C TYR A 68 13.10 -14.87 4.30
N THR A 69 12.06 -15.71 4.22
CA THR A 69 10.77 -15.15 3.81
C THR A 69 10.05 -14.34 4.89
N THR A 70 10.48 -13.08 4.99
CA THR A 70 9.76 -11.95 5.48
C THR A 70 8.66 -11.62 4.48
N THR A 71 7.80 -10.73 4.91
CA THR A 71 7.31 -9.61 4.13
C THR A 71 8.23 -9.22 2.94
N TYR A 72 7.67 -9.15 1.72
CA TYR A 72 8.25 -8.58 0.50
C TYR A 72 8.33 -7.08 0.69
N THR A 73 9.02 -6.48 -0.25
CA THR A 73 9.10 -5.05 -0.37
C THR A 73 8.90 -4.76 -1.85
N LEU A 74 7.95 -3.88 -2.20
CA LEU A 74 7.81 -3.40 -3.58
C LEU A 74 9.19 -2.93 -4.10
N GLU A 75 9.87 -2.14 -3.28
CA GLU A 75 11.26 -1.68 -3.45
C GLU A 75 12.19 -2.33 -2.42
N ALA A 76 13.31 -2.90 -2.86
CA ALA A 76 14.16 -3.80 -2.07
C ALA A 76 14.75 -3.24 -0.74
N SER A 77 14.71 -1.93 -0.54
CA SER A 77 15.21 -1.19 0.63
C SER A 77 14.11 -0.69 1.57
N VAL A 78 12.83 -0.94 1.26
CA VAL A 78 11.66 -0.38 1.97
C VAL A 78 10.83 -1.50 2.61
N ASP A 79 11.14 -1.88 3.85
CA ASP A 79 10.43 -2.92 4.60
C ASP A 79 8.96 -2.53 4.83
N GLU A 80 8.05 -3.48 4.69
CA GLU A 80 6.60 -3.28 4.82
C GLU A 80 6.08 -3.85 6.16
N HIS A 81 4.92 -3.42 6.62
CA HIS A 81 4.34 -3.95 7.85
C HIS A 81 3.54 -5.23 7.58
N ASP A 82 3.58 -6.18 8.53
CA ASP A 82 2.99 -7.52 8.36
C ASP A 82 2.44 -8.04 9.68
N VAL A 83 1.42 -8.90 9.62
CA VAL A 83 0.91 -9.66 10.77
C VAL A 83 1.87 -10.76 11.23
N VAL A 84 2.83 -11.19 10.40
CA VAL A 84 3.90 -12.11 10.79
C VAL A 84 5.27 -11.50 10.49
N LYS A 85 6.18 -11.57 11.47
CA LYS A 85 7.60 -11.26 11.27
C LYS A 85 8.49 -12.39 11.79
N TYR A 86 9.72 -12.48 11.27
CA TYR A 86 10.70 -13.51 11.62
C TYR A 86 12.11 -12.90 11.72
N ASP A 87 12.91 -13.33 12.70
CA ASP A 87 14.28 -12.85 12.94
C ASP A 87 15.38 -13.89 12.65
N GLY A 88 15.01 -15.13 12.28
CA GLY A 88 15.93 -16.27 12.15
C GLY A 88 15.88 -17.29 13.31
N GLU A 89 15.22 -16.95 14.42
CA GLU A 89 15.02 -17.84 15.59
C GLU A 89 13.59 -17.79 16.18
N HIS A 90 12.80 -16.75 15.88
CA HIS A 90 11.49 -16.47 16.48
C HIS A 90 10.49 -15.95 15.45
N LEU A 91 9.29 -16.55 15.44
CA LEU A 91 8.10 -16.03 14.77
C LEU A 91 7.35 -15.09 15.72
N PHE A 92 7.06 -13.87 15.26
CA PHE A 92 6.21 -12.89 15.92
C PHE A 92 4.89 -12.82 15.16
N ILE A 93 3.76 -13.11 15.82
CA ILE A 93 2.45 -13.26 15.15
C ILE A 93 1.42 -12.35 15.80
N ALA A 94 0.97 -11.35 15.05
CA ALA A 94 0.00 -10.34 15.47
C ALA A 94 -1.43 -10.91 15.55
N PRO A 95 -2.22 -10.56 16.58
CA PRO A 95 -3.63 -10.91 16.68
C PRO A 95 -4.49 -9.87 15.94
N SER A 96 -4.29 -9.67 14.63
CA SER A 96 -5.15 -8.80 13.81
C SER A 96 -6.62 -9.24 13.87
N ARG A 97 -7.51 -8.34 13.44
CA ARG A 97 -8.95 -8.60 13.19
C ARG A 97 -9.42 -7.97 11.88
N SER A 98 -8.66 -7.02 11.33
CA SER A 98 -9.09 -6.20 10.20
C SER A 98 -8.47 -6.64 8.88
N MET A 99 -7.39 -7.44 8.95
CA MET A 99 -6.84 -8.17 7.81
C MET A 99 -7.47 -9.57 7.64
N ASP A 100 -8.54 -9.88 8.38
CA ASP A 100 -9.29 -11.13 8.28
C ASP A 100 -10.20 -11.15 7.03
N CYS A 101 -9.55 -11.30 5.88
CA CYS A 101 -10.13 -11.70 4.59
C CYS A 101 -11.00 -10.63 3.86
N CYS A 102 -11.45 -11.02 2.67
CA CYS A 102 -11.74 -10.15 1.55
C CYS A 102 -13.24 -10.01 1.28
N PHE A 103 -13.68 -8.84 0.83
CA PHE A 103 -15.03 -8.62 0.28
C PHE A 103 -16.17 -9.24 1.10
N ILE A 104 -16.37 -8.82 2.36
CA ILE A 104 -17.67 -9.04 3.00
C ILE A 104 -18.72 -8.25 2.20
N LEU A 105 -19.47 -8.95 1.35
CA LEU A 105 -20.73 -8.46 0.82
C LEU A 105 -21.63 -8.12 2.02
N ARG A 106 -22.01 -6.84 2.08
CA ARG A 106 -22.73 -6.15 3.16
C ARG A 106 -24.06 -6.82 3.51
N ASP A 107 -24.00 -7.88 4.32
CA ASP A 107 -25.12 -8.49 5.06
C ASP A 107 -24.65 -9.47 6.17
N ALA A 108 -23.39 -9.90 6.19
CA ALA A 108 -22.84 -10.82 7.18
C ALA A 108 -22.04 -10.10 8.29
N ILE A 109 -22.73 -9.48 9.25
CA ILE A 109 -22.18 -9.27 10.60
C ILE A 109 -22.65 -10.45 11.46
N PRO A 110 -21.76 -11.37 11.90
CA PRO A 110 -22.12 -12.45 12.81
C PRO A 110 -22.34 -11.92 14.23
N SER A 111 -23.44 -11.20 14.45
CA SER A 111 -23.87 -10.82 15.80
C SER A 111 -24.06 -12.09 16.65
N THR A 112 -23.35 -12.15 17.79
CA THR A 112 -23.32 -13.26 18.75
C THR A 112 -22.65 -14.57 18.27
N SER A 113 -21.32 -14.62 18.41
CA SER A 113 -20.69 -15.73 19.13
C SER A 113 -20.30 -15.22 20.53
N ASP A 114 -20.81 -15.88 21.58
CA ASP A 114 -20.60 -15.50 22.99
C ASP A 114 -19.39 -16.26 23.54
N ASP A 115 -18.23 -16.04 22.89
CA ASP A 115 -17.04 -16.87 23.15
C ASP A 115 -16.37 -16.47 24.47
N SER A 116 -16.75 -17.21 25.50
CA SER A 116 -16.37 -16.98 26.89
C SER A 116 -15.00 -17.56 27.25
N ASN A 117 -14.26 -18.08 26.28
CA ASN A 117 -12.82 -18.31 26.37
C ASN A 117 -12.05 -17.09 25.82
N GLN A 118 -11.84 -16.08 26.66
CA GLN A 118 -10.75 -15.13 26.41
C GLN A 118 -9.41 -15.85 26.63
N THR A 119 -8.88 -16.45 25.56
CA THR A 119 -7.42 -16.50 25.40
C THR A 119 -6.88 -15.08 25.45
N GLU A 120 -5.77 -14.86 26.16
CA GLU A 120 -5.18 -13.53 26.29
C GLU A 120 -4.73 -13.06 24.90
N ARG A 121 -5.44 -12.08 24.34
CA ARG A 121 -5.17 -11.57 23.00
C ARG A 121 -3.83 -10.85 23.02
N GLY A 122 -2.88 -11.35 22.24
CA GLY A 122 -1.54 -10.80 22.23
C GLY A 122 -0.71 -11.23 21.03
N ILE A 123 0.42 -10.57 20.84
CA ILE A 123 1.42 -10.95 19.83
C ILE A 123 2.11 -12.22 20.33
N ARG A 124 1.89 -13.36 19.67
CA ARG A 124 2.54 -14.62 20.02
C ARG A 124 4.01 -14.54 19.62
N ILE A 125 4.91 -15.01 20.48
CA ILE A 125 6.34 -15.18 20.15
C ILE A 125 6.66 -16.68 20.25
N LEU A 126 6.94 -17.31 19.11
CA LEU A 126 7.29 -18.73 19.02
C LEU A 126 8.75 -18.88 18.59
N ARG A 127 9.57 -19.54 19.41
CA ARG A 127 10.92 -19.94 19.00
C ARG A 127 10.84 -21.12 18.02
N THR A 128 11.58 -21.05 16.92
CA THR A 128 11.65 -22.09 15.89
C THR A 128 12.78 -23.09 16.17
N ASN A 129 12.70 -24.25 15.52
CA ASN A 129 13.82 -25.15 15.30
C ASN A 129 13.81 -25.61 13.83
N PRO A 130 14.60 -24.96 12.94
CA PRO A 130 14.64 -25.30 11.53
C PRO A 130 15.18 -26.71 11.23
N GLU A 131 16.02 -27.32 12.08
CA GLU A 131 16.52 -28.69 11.85
C GLU A 131 15.43 -29.76 12.01
N GLU A 132 14.41 -29.48 12.83
CA GLU A 132 13.27 -30.38 13.08
C GLU A 132 11.96 -29.89 12.46
N ALA A 133 11.98 -28.75 11.77
CA ALA A 133 10.81 -27.97 11.35
C ALA A 133 9.73 -27.89 12.45
N SER A 134 10.10 -27.44 13.65
CA SER A 134 9.18 -27.27 14.77
C SER A 134 9.18 -25.83 15.31
N ALA A 135 8.17 -25.50 16.13
CA ALA A 135 8.05 -24.22 16.82
C ALA A 135 7.54 -24.43 18.26
N THR A 136 7.74 -23.46 19.14
CA THR A 136 7.23 -23.48 20.52
C THR A 136 7.02 -22.06 21.02
N GLU A 137 5.80 -21.74 21.47
CA GLU A 137 5.51 -20.45 22.11
C GLU A 137 6.35 -20.28 23.40
N ILE A 138 7.05 -19.15 23.49
CA ILE A 138 7.91 -18.78 24.63
C ILE A 138 7.32 -17.65 25.46
N SER A 139 6.55 -16.76 24.84
CA SER A 139 5.81 -15.66 25.47
C SER A 139 4.72 -15.14 24.54
N THR A 140 3.83 -14.33 25.08
CA THR A 140 2.84 -13.55 24.32
C THR A 140 2.78 -12.13 24.90
N ILE A 141 2.85 -11.09 24.05
CA ILE A 141 2.71 -9.68 24.47
C ILE A 141 1.21 -9.35 24.52
N PRO A 142 0.61 -9.06 25.69
CA PRO A 142 -0.83 -8.78 25.77
C PRO A 142 -1.17 -7.43 25.13
N ILE A 143 -2.28 -7.39 24.38
CA ILE A 143 -2.79 -6.19 23.70
C ILE A 143 -4.15 -5.83 24.31
N ASP A 144 -4.32 -4.57 24.74
CA ASP A 144 -5.59 -4.11 25.31
C ASP A 144 -6.73 -4.18 24.27
N GLY A 145 -7.91 -4.60 24.71
CA GLY A 145 -8.99 -5.09 23.87
C GLY A 145 -9.66 -4.05 22.96
N GLN A 146 -9.35 -2.76 23.14
CA GLN A 146 -9.86 -1.66 22.32
C GLN A 146 -9.12 -1.52 20.98
N LEU A 147 -7.81 -1.80 20.95
CA LEU A 147 -7.03 -1.72 19.71
C LEU A 147 -6.73 -3.11 19.14
N THR A 148 -6.40 -3.14 17.87
CA THR A 148 -5.90 -4.28 17.10
C THR A 148 -4.40 -4.11 16.85
N VAL A 149 -3.71 -5.17 16.41
CA VAL A 149 -2.36 -5.06 15.84
C VAL A 149 -2.50 -5.35 14.35
N GLU A 150 -2.26 -4.36 13.52
CA GLU A 150 -2.42 -4.46 12.05
C GLU A 150 -1.08 -4.62 11.33
N GLY A 151 0.04 -4.47 12.05
CA GLY A 151 1.35 -4.78 11.51
C GLY A 151 2.46 -4.78 12.55
N LEU A 152 3.54 -5.48 12.23
CA LEU A 152 4.76 -5.59 13.00
C LEU A 152 5.97 -5.18 12.14
N TYR A 153 7.02 -4.71 12.80
CA TYR A 153 8.40 -4.76 12.30
C TYR A 153 9.30 -5.35 13.38
N ASN A 154 10.33 -6.09 12.98
CA ASN A 154 11.40 -6.53 13.87
C ASN A 154 12.75 -6.02 13.33
N LYS A 155 13.58 -5.45 14.21
CA LYS A 155 14.96 -5.06 13.88
C LYS A 155 15.85 -5.17 15.11
N ASP A 156 16.99 -5.85 14.96
CA ASP A 156 18.01 -6.06 16.00
C ASP A 156 17.47 -6.61 17.33
N SER A 157 17.09 -5.75 18.28
CA SER A 157 16.45 -6.15 19.55
C SER A 157 15.17 -5.37 19.84
N LYS A 158 14.52 -4.84 18.80
CA LYS A 158 13.26 -4.10 18.89
C LYS A 158 12.16 -4.78 18.05
N LEU A 159 11.00 -4.96 18.65
CA LEU A 159 9.74 -5.27 17.96
C LEU A 159 8.87 -4.02 17.98
N ILE A 160 8.50 -3.53 16.80
CA ILE A 160 7.56 -2.43 16.63
C ILE A 160 6.19 -3.04 16.34
N ALA A 161 5.15 -2.60 17.05
CA ALA A 161 3.78 -3.00 16.81
C ALA A 161 2.90 -1.80 16.45
N LEU A 162 2.31 -1.86 15.27
CA LEU A 162 1.36 -0.88 14.75
C LEU A 162 -0.04 -1.30 15.19
N ARG A 163 -0.67 -0.44 15.99
CA ARG A 163 -1.99 -0.66 16.55
C ARG A 163 -3.00 0.31 15.97
N SER A 164 -4.26 -0.12 15.88
CA SER A 164 -5.36 0.74 15.41
C SER A 164 -6.68 0.40 16.10
N SER A 165 -7.65 1.30 16.10
CA SER A 165 -9.04 1.01 16.52
C SER A 165 -9.79 0.19 15.46
N THR A 166 -9.39 0.33 14.20
CA THR A 166 -9.91 -0.34 13.00
C THR A 166 -8.92 -0.19 11.85
N TRP A 167 -9.07 -0.94 10.77
CA TRP A 167 -8.37 -0.69 9.51
C TRP A 167 -9.35 -0.72 8.33
N TRP A 168 -9.24 0.27 7.44
CA TRP A 168 -10.16 0.45 6.31
C TRP A 168 -9.54 0.12 4.95
N GLY A 169 -8.35 -0.48 4.94
CA GLY A 169 -7.52 -0.62 3.74
C GLY A 169 -6.79 0.66 3.35
N THR A 170 -6.10 0.60 2.22
CA THR A 170 -5.35 1.71 1.61
C THR A 170 -6.09 2.39 0.45
N PHE A 171 -7.27 1.89 0.07
CA PHE A 171 -8.09 2.40 -1.04
C PHE A 171 -9.55 1.88 -0.94
N GLY A 172 -10.43 2.34 -1.84
CA GLY A 172 -11.82 1.86 -1.95
C GLY A 172 -12.83 2.62 -1.07
N GLU A 173 -14.10 2.20 -1.09
CA GLU A 173 -15.22 3.00 -0.56
C GLU A 173 -15.07 3.42 0.92
N ASN A 174 -14.61 2.52 1.80
CA ASN A 174 -14.41 2.87 3.22
C ASN A 174 -13.22 3.81 3.42
N PHE A 175 -12.18 3.71 2.59
CA PHE A 175 -11.04 4.61 2.61
C PHE A 175 -11.41 6.02 2.14
N SER A 176 -12.27 6.15 1.12
CA SER A 176 -12.77 7.44 0.62
C SER A 176 -13.93 8.04 1.45
N ARG A 177 -14.49 7.30 2.40
CA ARG A 177 -15.50 7.82 3.35
C ARG A 177 -14.81 8.59 4.48
N PHE A 178 -14.99 9.91 4.52
CA PHE A 178 -14.44 10.74 5.61
C PHE A 178 -14.89 10.28 7.01
N SER A 179 -16.14 9.83 7.14
CA SER A 179 -16.72 9.33 8.39
C SER A 179 -16.10 8.01 8.91
N SER A 180 -15.31 7.32 8.10
CA SER A 180 -14.52 6.16 8.55
C SER A 180 -13.37 6.56 9.48
N TRP A 181 -12.84 7.79 9.33
CA TRP A 181 -11.66 8.28 10.03
C TRP A 181 -11.97 9.11 11.29
N GLU A 182 -13.26 9.26 11.60
CA GLU A 182 -13.76 9.94 12.80
C GLU A 182 -13.58 9.08 14.05
N GLY A 183 -13.09 9.67 15.15
CA GLY A 183 -13.00 8.99 16.46
C GLY A 183 -12.14 7.72 16.45
N GLN A 184 -11.21 7.61 15.50
CA GLN A 184 -10.27 6.50 15.41
C GLN A 184 -8.98 6.81 16.18
N THR A 185 -8.21 5.76 16.51
CA THR A 185 -6.91 5.88 17.16
C THR A 185 -5.93 4.94 16.49
N SER A 186 -4.73 5.44 16.21
CA SER A 186 -3.58 4.69 15.71
C SER A 186 -2.44 4.83 16.71
N ALA A 187 -1.61 3.80 16.82
CA ALA A 187 -0.49 3.81 17.76
C ALA A 187 0.69 3.00 17.25
N LEU A 188 1.88 3.36 17.70
CA LEU A 188 3.13 2.67 17.41
C LEU A 188 3.83 2.40 18.75
N ASP A 189 3.82 1.14 19.15
CA ASP A 189 4.52 0.64 20.33
C ASP A 189 5.89 0.08 19.92
N ILE A 190 6.92 0.32 20.71
CA ILE A 190 8.26 -0.26 20.56
C ILE A 190 8.55 -1.10 21.80
N TYR A 191 8.85 -2.38 21.61
CA TYR A 191 9.21 -3.32 22.66
C TYR A 191 10.68 -3.73 22.54
N ASP A 192 11.41 -3.73 23.66
CA ASP A 192 12.69 -4.41 23.79
C ASP A 192 12.44 -5.93 23.80
N ILE A 193 13.02 -6.63 22.82
CA ILE A 193 12.96 -8.09 22.67
C ILE A 193 14.33 -8.76 22.83
N SER A 194 15.32 -8.07 23.42
CA SER A 194 16.64 -8.64 23.75
C SER A 194 16.57 -9.87 24.67
N THR A 195 15.45 -10.03 25.38
CA THR A 195 15.07 -11.23 26.12
C THR A 195 13.69 -11.71 25.63
N THR A 196 13.66 -12.55 24.58
CA THR A 196 12.42 -12.88 23.85
C THR A 196 11.35 -13.62 24.65
N ASP A 197 11.64 -14.17 25.84
CA ASP A 197 10.63 -14.72 26.76
C ASP A 197 10.04 -13.67 27.74
N GLN A 198 10.63 -12.46 27.81
CA GLN A 198 10.22 -11.35 28.68
C GLN A 198 10.34 -9.99 27.94
N PRO A 199 9.55 -9.77 26.87
CA PRO A 199 9.52 -8.50 26.15
C PRO A 199 8.98 -7.34 27.02
N GLU A 200 9.63 -6.18 26.98
CA GLU A 200 9.24 -4.98 27.76
C GLU A 200 8.92 -3.81 26.81
N LEU A 201 7.84 -3.06 27.06
CA LEU A 201 7.50 -1.84 26.30
C LEU A 201 8.51 -0.73 26.62
N SER A 202 9.30 -0.30 25.63
CA SER A 202 10.27 0.80 25.79
C SER A 202 9.65 2.16 25.48
N TRP A 203 8.84 2.25 24.43
CA TRP A 203 8.28 3.50 23.93
C TRP A 203 6.91 3.33 23.27
N GLN A 204 6.12 4.41 23.26
CA GLN A 204 4.77 4.44 22.68
C GLN A 204 4.42 5.81 22.10
N LEU A 205 3.88 5.81 20.88
CA LEU A 205 3.11 6.89 20.27
C LEU A 205 1.64 6.45 20.20
N GLU A 206 0.72 7.33 20.60
CA GLU A 206 -0.70 7.23 20.24
C GLU A 206 -1.12 8.52 19.52
N LEU A 207 -1.89 8.38 18.44
CA LEU A 207 -2.33 9.43 17.53
C LEU A 207 -3.83 9.26 17.25
N GLU A 208 -4.58 10.34 17.40
CA GLU A 208 -5.97 10.41 16.95
C GLU A 208 -6.05 10.41 15.41
N GLY A 209 -6.91 9.57 14.86
CA GLY A 209 -6.89 9.18 13.45
C GLY A 209 -6.58 7.67 13.27
N GLY A 210 -7.11 7.08 12.20
CA GLY A 210 -7.00 5.66 11.91
C GLY A 210 -5.76 5.32 11.08
N PHE A 211 -5.14 4.18 11.39
CA PHE A 211 -3.99 3.66 10.64
C PHE A 211 -4.37 3.34 9.19
N VAL A 212 -3.51 3.74 8.24
CA VAL A 212 -3.66 3.42 6.81
C VAL A 212 -2.66 2.34 6.40
N THR A 213 -1.38 2.65 6.55
CA THR A 213 -0.25 1.81 6.13
C THR A 213 1.03 2.34 6.79
N SER A 214 2.11 1.59 6.69
CA SER A 214 3.45 2.09 6.99
C SER A 214 4.51 1.39 6.15
N ARG A 215 5.68 2.03 6.12
CA ARG A 215 6.91 1.57 5.48
C ARG A 215 8.10 1.86 6.42
N ARG A 216 9.11 1.00 6.46
CA ARG A 216 10.33 1.17 7.25
C ARG A 216 11.56 1.25 6.36
N ILE A 217 12.35 2.31 6.52
CA ILE A 217 13.63 2.50 5.82
C ILE A 217 14.70 2.71 6.90
N ASP A 218 15.74 1.87 6.90
CA ASP A 218 16.76 1.77 7.95
C ASP A 218 16.21 1.75 9.39
N ASP A 219 16.29 2.88 10.09
CA ASP A 219 15.88 3.10 11.49
C ASP A 219 14.61 3.97 11.61
N HIS A 220 13.92 4.26 10.50
CA HIS A 220 12.71 5.07 10.47
C HIS A 220 11.51 4.24 10.05
N VAL A 221 10.46 4.25 10.87
CA VAL A 221 9.11 3.82 10.46
C VAL A 221 8.33 5.06 10.07
N TYR A 222 7.89 5.11 8.81
CA TYR A 222 6.95 6.10 8.29
C TYR A 222 5.53 5.53 8.44
N MET A 223 4.81 5.99 9.45
CA MET A 223 3.42 5.61 9.70
C MET A 223 2.49 6.61 9.02
N ILE A 224 1.57 6.13 8.18
CA ILE A 224 0.54 6.95 7.56
C ILE A 224 -0.78 6.73 8.30
N SER A 225 -1.39 7.82 8.74
CA SER A 225 -2.65 7.86 9.49
C SER A 225 -3.58 8.92 8.91
N ARG A 226 -4.90 8.75 9.08
CA ARG A 226 -5.93 9.68 8.59
C ARG A 226 -6.93 10.04 9.68
N HIS A 227 -7.23 11.32 9.82
CA HIS A 227 -8.12 11.87 10.85
C HIS A 227 -9.25 12.68 10.22
N THR A 228 -10.45 12.47 10.76
CA THR A 228 -11.59 13.37 10.62
C THR A 228 -11.99 13.89 12.00
N PRO A 229 -12.11 15.21 12.21
CA PRO A 229 -12.53 15.77 13.49
C PRO A 229 -14.00 15.39 13.83
N ASP A 230 -14.25 14.81 15.01
CA ASP A 230 -15.63 14.54 15.48
C ASP A 230 -16.27 15.81 16.07
N ILE A 231 -16.63 16.75 15.19
CA ILE A 231 -17.22 18.04 15.56
C ILE A 231 -18.65 17.84 16.12
N PRO A 232 -18.90 18.11 17.43
CA PRO A 232 -20.17 17.75 18.06
C PRO A 232 -21.37 18.55 17.52
N GLY A 233 -22.28 17.83 16.85
CA GLY A 233 -23.48 18.43 16.24
C GLY A 233 -23.36 18.74 14.75
N LEU A 234 -22.21 18.44 14.13
CA LEU A 234 -22.03 18.55 12.67
C LEU A 234 -22.93 17.57 11.92
N ILE A 235 -23.70 18.09 10.96
CA ILE A 235 -24.55 17.29 10.08
C ILE A 235 -23.71 16.82 8.90
N ARG A 236 -23.01 15.69 9.12
CA ARG A 236 -22.09 15.01 8.18
C ARG A 236 -22.62 14.85 6.74
N TYR A 237 -23.91 14.58 6.63
CA TYR A 237 -24.61 14.29 5.37
C TYR A 237 -25.85 15.19 5.30
N PRO A 238 -25.70 16.49 5.00
CA PRO A 238 -26.81 17.41 4.97
C PRO A 238 -27.80 17.02 3.86
N SER A 239 -29.08 17.22 4.12
CA SER A 239 -30.20 16.86 3.24
C SER A 239 -30.90 18.09 2.63
N ASN A 240 -30.51 19.29 3.06
CA ASN A 240 -31.03 20.59 2.61
C ASN A 240 -30.11 21.75 3.05
N GLN A 241 -30.38 22.95 2.54
CA GLN A 241 -29.59 24.16 2.82
C GLN A 241 -29.61 24.59 4.30
N GLU A 242 -30.71 24.37 5.04
CA GLU A 242 -30.81 24.79 6.46
C GLU A 242 -29.80 24.00 7.33
N GLU A 243 -29.47 22.77 6.91
CA GLU A 243 -28.45 21.92 7.55
C GLU A 243 -27.02 22.32 7.17
N ILE A 244 -26.79 22.84 5.96
CA ILE A 244 -25.50 23.48 5.59
C ILE A 244 -25.31 24.79 6.35
N ASP A 245 -26.33 25.65 6.39
CA ASP A 245 -26.29 26.93 7.10
C ASP A 245 -26.04 26.71 8.61
N GLN A 246 -26.55 25.61 9.19
CA GLN A 246 -26.23 25.17 10.55
C GLN A 246 -24.76 24.74 10.68
N ASN A 247 -24.24 23.91 9.76
CA ASN A 247 -22.83 23.50 9.78
C ASN A 247 -21.88 24.71 9.67
N ILE A 248 -22.17 25.66 8.79
CA ILE A 248 -21.36 26.89 8.63
C ILE A 248 -21.27 27.65 9.96
N LEU A 249 -22.39 27.82 10.68
CA LEU A 249 -22.38 28.51 11.98
C LEU A 249 -21.55 27.76 13.02
N LEU A 250 -21.65 26.42 13.07
CA LEU A 250 -20.89 25.58 13.99
C LEU A 250 -19.38 25.66 13.72
N LEU A 251 -18.98 25.60 12.45
CA LEU A 251 -17.59 25.69 12.01
C LEU A 251 -16.95 27.04 12.38
N THR A 252 -17.71 28.15 12.35
CA THR A 252 -17.20 29.47 12.77
C THR A 252 -16.97 29.66 14.27
N GLU A 253 -17.29 28.68 15.12
CA GLU A 253 -17.02 28.72 16.56
C GLU A 253 -15.83 27.82 17.00
N LEU A 254 -15.17 27.12 16.07
CA LEU A 254 -14.04 26.22 16.34
C LEU A 254 -12.69 26.93 16.48
N SER A 255 -11.76 26.29 17.20
CA SER A 255 -10.32 26.57 17.23
C SER A 255 -9.51 25.43 16.61
N ALA A 256 -8.19 25.62 16.38
CA ALA A 256 -7.37 24.52 15.87
C ALA A 256 -7.28 23.31 16.83
N GLU A 257 -7.45 23.51 18.15
CA GLU A 257 -7.50 22.43 19.16
C GLU A 257 -8.77 21.57 19.04
N ASP A 258 -9.84 22.09 18.41
CA ASP A 258 -11.08 21.33 18.12
C ASP A 258 -11.00 20.53 16.80
N VAL A 259 -9.87 20.61 16.09
CA VAL A 259 -9.70 20.09 14.71
C VAL A 259 -8.46 19.22 14.57
N LEU A 260 -7.30 19.64 15.08
CA LEU A 260 -6.06 18.86 14.98
C LEU A 260 -6.15 17.60 15.85
N PRO A 261 -5.53 16.48 15.43
CA PRO A 261 -5.56 15.24 16.20
C PRO A 261 -4.78 15.38 17.50
N SER A 262 -5.30 14.80 18.58
CA SER A 262 -4.50 14.64 19.81
C SER A 262 -3.37 13.63 19.62
N ILE A 263 -2.19 13.95 20.15
CA ILE A 263 -0.99 13.10 20.12
C ILE A 263 -0.49 12.86 21.55
N LEU A 264 -0.22 11.61 21.88
CA LEU A 264 0.37 11.16 23.14
C LEU A 264 1.72 10.47 22.87
N ILE A 265 2.76 10.87 23.61
CA ILE A 265 4.06 10.18 23.64
C ILE A 265 4.25 9.61 25.05
N ASN A 266 4.29 8.29 25.17
CA ASN A 266 4.33 7.55 26.45
C ASN A 266 3.22 7.95 27.44
N GLY A 267 2.04 8.31 26.90
CA GLY A 267 0.89 8.80 27.67
C GLY A 267 0.93 10.28 28.07
N GLU A 268 1.98 11.04 27.71
CA GLU A 268 2.03 12.50 27.89
C GLU A 268 1.63 13.21 26.58
N SER A 269 0.72 14.18 26.66
CA SER A 269 0.23 14.94 25.50
C SER A 269 1.31 15.83 24.89
N SER A 270 1.39 15.87 23.56
CA SER A 270 2.48 16.50 22.81
C SER A 270 2.00 17.37 21.64
N SER A 271 2.38 18.64 21.64
CA SER A 271 2.21 19.57 20.50
C SER A 271 3.31 19.31 19.47
N LEU A 272 3.20 18.20 18.74
CA LEU A 272 4.09 17.86 17.62
C LEU A 272 3.64 18.45 16.27
N ILE A 273 2.44 19.02 16.22
CA ILE A 273 1.84 19.63 15.04
C ILE A 273 1.08 20.90 15.45
N GLU A 274 1.30 21.98 14.70
CA GLU A 274 0.53 23.22 14.79
C GLU A 274 -0.28 23.44 13.49
N ALA A 275 -1.30 24.31 13.53
CA ALA A 275 -2.17 24.58 12.37
C ALA A 275 -1.42 25.15 11.14
N SER A 276 -0.26 25.79 11.37
CA SER A 276 0.65 26.27 10.32
C SER A 276 1.31 25.15 9.51
N ASP A 277 1.43 23.96 10.10
CA ASP A 277 2.29 22.89 9.58
C ASP A 277 1.52 21.97 8.62
N CYS A 278 0.21 22.17 8.49
CA CYS A 278 -0.64 21.51 7.52
C CYS A 278 -0.55 22.17 6.12
N LEU A 279 -0.24 21.33 5.13
CA LEU A 279 -0.24 21.66 3.72
C LEU A 279 -1.65 21.54 3.12
N PHE A 280 -2.01 22.51 2.29
CA PHE A 280 -3.19 22.47 1.42
C PHE A 280 -2.83 22.95 0.02
N MET A 281 -3.76 22.77 -0.92
CA MET A 281 -3.57 23.11 -2.33
C MET A 281 -3.69 24.63 -2.59
N ASP A 282 -2.66 25.26 -3.17
CA ASP A 282 -2.71 26.65 -3.62
C ASP A 282 -3.62 26.76 -4.84
N LYS A 283 -4.84 27.27 -4.63
CA LYS A 283 -5.89 27.45 -5.66
C LYS A 283 -5.50 28.45 -6.76
N THR A 284 -4.31 29.05 -6.71
CA THR A 284 -3.74 29.90 -7.77
C THR A 284 -2.71 29.18 -8.65
N ASN A 285 -2.33 27.95 -8.32
CA ASN A 285 -1.44 27.10 -9.13
C ASN A 285 -2.18 26.58 -10.39
N GLU A 286 -1.47 26.49 -11.52
CA GLU A 286 -2.05 26.12 -12.82
C GLU A 286 -2.57 24.67 -12.89
N ILE A 287 -2.05 23.75 -12.05
CA ILE A 287 -2.49 22.35 -12.01
C ILE A 287 -3.44 22.02 -10.85
N ALA A 288 -3.90 23.00 -10.05
CA ALA A 288 -4.82 22.75 -8.94
C ALA A 288 -6.12 22.04 -9.36
N SER A 289 -6.62 21.16 -8.49
CA SER A 289 -7.93 20.52 -8.62
C SER A 289 -9.06 21.55 -8.51
N THR A 290 -10.18 21.27 -9.16
CA THR A 290 -11.43 22.03 -9.02
C THR A 290 -12.30 21.54 -7.84
N TYR A 291 -11.92 20.44 -7.19
CA TYR A 291 -12.51 19.90 -5.98
C TYR A 291 -11.58 20.19 -4.81
N TYR A 292 -11.87 21.27 -4.07
CA TYR A 292 -10.93 21.82 -3.08
C TYR A 292 -11.12 21.28 -1.66
N GLY A 293 -12.19 20.50 -1.44
CA GLY A 293 -12.68 20.15 -0.12
C GLY A 293 -12.77 18.65 0.12
N PHE A 294 -11.78 18.09 0.81
CA PHE A 294 -11.89 16.76 1.41
C PHE A 294 -11.65 16.86 2.93
N PRO A 295 -12.65 16.59 3.79
CA PRO A 295 -12.58 16.85 5.22
C PRO A 295 -11.84 15.75 6.00
N VAL A 296 -10.69 15.31 5.49
CA VAL A 296 -9.79 14.34 6.13
C VAL A 296 -8.36 14.85 6.02
N MET A 297 -7.65 14.91 7.15
CA MET A 297 -6.21 15.15 7.17
C MET A 297 -5.47 13.82 7.06
N THR A 298 -4.46 13.77 6.20
CA THR A 298 -3.53 12.64 6.09
C THR A 298 -2.20 13.04 6.69
N PHE A 299 -1.72 12.25 7.66
CA PHE A 299 -0.43 12.47 8.32
C PHE A 299 0.58 11.43 7.88
N VAL A 300 1.79 11.89 7.59
CA VAL A 300 2.98 11.03 7.51
C VAL A 300 3.78 11.31 8.78
N VAL A 301 3.95 10.30 9.63
CA VAL A 301 4.70 10.41 10.89
C VAL A 301 5.99 9.60 10.77
N ALA A 302 7.13 10.29 10.82
CA ALA A 302 8.44 9.65 10.86
C ALA A 302 8.80 9.34 12.32
N VAL A 303 8.98 8.05 12.66
CA VAL A 303 9.42 7.60 13.98
C VAL A 303 10.78 6.95 13.86
N ASN A 304 11.80 7.54 14.49
CA ASN A 304 13.11 6.90 14.62
C ASN A 304 13.04 5.84 15.73
N THR A 305 13.27 4.57 15.34
CA THR A 305 13.17 3.42 16.25
C THR A 305 14.36 3.29 17.18
N GLU A 306 15.53 3.85 16.83
CA GLU A 306 16.73 3.79 17.66
C GLU A 306 16.74 4.84 18.77
N SER A 307 16.41 6.10 18.46
CA SER A 307 16.30 7.18 19.45
C SER A 307 14.95 7.24 20.16
N GLU A 308 13.99 6.38 19.78
CA GLU A 308 12.66 6.26 20.38
C GLU A 308 11.95 7.63 20.43
N SER A 309 11.70 8.17 19.23
CA SER A 309 11.18 9.52 19.05
C SER A 309 10.52 9.71 17.69
N VAL A 310 9.42 10.46 17.64
CA VAL A 310 8.96 11.11 16.40
C VAL A 310 10.08 12.04 15.92
N SER A 311 10.63 11.80 14.74
CA SER A 311 11.65 12.65 14.11
C SER A 311 11.05 13.78 13.28
N GLY A 312 9.83 13.60 12.77
CA GLY A 312 9.02 14.64 12.14
C GLY A 312 7.60 14.17 11.81
N ILE A 313 6.73 15.12 11.48
CA ILE A 313 5.36 14.88 11.04
C ILE A 313 5.03 15.84 9.89
N SER A 314 4.41 15.32 8.83
CA SER A 314 3.86 16.10 7.73
C SER A 314 2.36 15.92 7.71
N CYS A 315 1.62 17.02 7.57
CA CYS A 315 0.16 17.05 7.47
C CYS A 315 -0.25 17.52 6.07
N TYR A 316 -1.13 16.77 5.42
CA TYR A 316 -1.73 17.15 4.14
C TYR A 316 -3.27 17.06 4.20
N MET A 317 -3.94 18.13 3.79
CA MET A 317 -5.39 18.23 3.71
C MET A 317 -5.86 18.13 2.26
N GLY A 318 -6.38 16.97 1.88
CA GLY A 318 -6.85 16.66 0.53
C GLY A 318 -7.21 15.18 0.35
N ASP A 319 -7.81 14.83 -0.79
CA ASP A 319 -8.24 13.46 -1.07
C ASP A 319 -7.08 12.59 -1.53
N VAL A 320 -6.28 12.10 -0.57
CA VAL A 320 -5.30 11.04 -0.82
C VAL A 320 -6.05 9.77 -1.23
N THR A 321 -5.82 9.31 -2.46
CA THR A 321 -6.40 8.10 -3.06
C THR A 321 -5.41 6.93 -3.18
N GLY A 322 -4.12 7.16 -2.91
CA GLY A 322 -3.06 6.16 -2.95
C GLY A 322 -1.74 6.64 -2.34
N ILE A 323 -0.85 5.70 -2.01
CA ILE A 323 0.43 5.92 -1.34
C ILE A 323 1.47 4.99 -1.97
N TYR A 324 2.57 5.54 -2.45
CA TYR A 324 3.77 4.80 -2.89
C TYR A 324 5.00 5.33 -2.13
N VAL A 325 5.97 4.47 -1.85
CA VAL A 325 7.20 4.83 -1.10
C VAL A 325 8.41 4.15 -1.72
N SER A 326 9.41 4.96 -2.07
CA SER A 326 10.73 4.54 -2.52
C SER A 326 11.76 4.66 -1.38
N GLU A 327 13.02 4.29 -1.65
CA GLU A 327 14.15 4.53 -0.74
C GLU A 327 14.32 6.02 -0.38
N ASN A 328 13.96 6.92 -1.31
CA ASN A 328 14.24 8.35 -1.22
C ASN A 328 13.02 9.21 -0.89
N ALA A 329 11.80 8.74 -1.19
CA ALA A 329 10.61 9.58 -1.18
C ALA A 329 9.30 8.83 -0.90
N ILE A 330 8.37 9.55 -0.28
CA ILE A 330 6.98 9.16 -0.04
C ILE A 330 6.10 9.97 -1.00
N TYR A 331 5.32 9.29 -1.82
CA TYR A 331 4.44 9.90 -2.82
C TYR A 331 2.98 9.66 -2.43
N LEU A 332 2.25 10.73 -2.14
CA LEU A 332 0.80 10.71 -1.95
C LEU A 332 0.15 11.03 -3.30
N THR A 333 -0.83 10.22 -3.73
CA THR A 333 -1.60 10.49 -4.95
C THR A 333 -3.01 10.97 -4.63
N GLN A 334 -3.53 11.89 -5.44
CA GLN A 334 -4.92 12.32 -5.45
C GLN A 334 -5.51 12.09 -6.85
N SER A 335 -6.70 11.50 -6.92
CA SER A 335 -7.47 11.40 -8.16
C SER A 335 -8.26 12.69 -8.38
N ASP A 336 -8.26 13.23 -9.60
CA ASP A 336 -8.92 14.50 -9.93
C ASP A 336 -9.52 14.48 -11.35
N GLY A 337 -10.66 15.14 -11.53
CA GLY A 337 -11.45 15.04 -12.76
C GLY A 337 -12.17 13.70 -12.95
N GLN A 338 -12.83 13.52 -14.09
CA GLN A 338 -13.57 12.32 -14.50
C GLN A 338 -13.52 12.17 -16.02
N GLU A 339 -13.77 10.96 -16.55
CA GLU A 339 -13.86 10.72 -18.01
C GLU A 339 -12.62 11.32 -18.75
N ASP A 340 -12.86 12.09 -19.82
CA ASP A 340 -11.82 12.71 -20.66
C ASP A 340 -10.92 13.73 -19.91
N ASP A 341 -11.30 14.24 -18.72
CA ASP A 341 -10.46 15.15 -17.91
C ASP A 341 -9.82 14.53 -16.67
N SER A 342 -10.02 13.23 -16.44
CA SER A 342 -9.37 12.47 -15.36
C SER A 342 -7.83 12.57 -15.40
N ARG A 343 -7.22 12.76 -14.22
CA ARG A 343 -5.79 12.91 -13.96
C ARG A 343 -5.42 12.55 -12.52
N THR A 344 -4.21 12.04 -12.30
CA THR A 344 -3.66 11.82 -10.96
C THR A 344 -2.73 12.96 -10.61
N LEU A 345 -3.03 13.71 -9.55
CA LEU A 345 -2.08 14.61 -8.91
C LEU A 345 -1.16 13.77 -8.01
N ILE A 346 0.13 14.08 -8.01
CA ILE A 346 1.14 13.36 -7.22
C ILE A 346 1.90 14.38 -6.38
N HIS A 347 2.01 14.13 -5.08
CA HIS A 347 2.70 14.98 -4.10
C HIS A 347 3.88 14.22 -3.49
N GLY A 348 5.10 14.66 -3.80
CA GLY A 348 6.33 14.03 -3.31
C GLY A 348 6.83 14.65 -2.01
N PHE A 349 7.25 13.80 -1.08
CA PHE A 349 7.90 14.14 0.18
C PHE A 349 9.20 13.35 0.31
N GLU A 350 10.25 13.94 0.85
CA GLU A 350 11.51 13.26 1.13
C GLU A 350 11.30 12.20 2.24
N ALA A 351 11.83 10.99 2.04
CA ALA A 351 11.84 9.95 3.07
C ALA A 351 12.96 10.22 4.09
N SER A 352 12.85 11.35 4.78
CA SER A 352 13.80 11.85 5.78
C SER A 352 13.10 12.26 7.08
N ASN A 353 13.88 12.57 8.11
CA ASN A 353 13.40 13.07 9.39
C ASN A 353 12.45 14.27 9.27
N GLU A 354 12.74 15.20 8.35
CA GLU A 354 12.02 16.47 8.21
C GLU A 354 10.81 16.35 7.25
N LEU A 355 10.64 15.21 6.57
CA LEU A 355 9.58 14.93 5.58
C LEU A 355 9.42 16.04 4.52
N THR A 356 10.56 16.58 4.04
CA THR A 356 10.64 17.73 3.14
C THR A 356 9.72 17.58 1.92
N TYR A 357 8.73 18.46 1.73
CA TYR A 357 7.93 18.48 0.51
C TYR A 357 8.81 18.80 -0.71
N LEU A 358 8.88 17.85 -1.65
CA LEU A 358 9.75 17.88 -2.84
C LEU A 358 9.09 18.60 -4.02
N GLY A 359 7.77 18.50 -4.13
CA GLY A 359 7.01 19.10 -5.22
C GLY A 359 5.77 18.30 -5.62
N SER A 360 5.06 18.79 -6.63
CA SER A 360 3.89 18.09 -7.18
C SER A 360 3.88 18.04 -8.70
N GLY A 361 3.24 17.03 -9.28
CA GLY A 361 2.99 16.93 -10.71
C GLY A 361 1.62 16.31 -10.99
N ALA A 362 1.35 16.09 -12.27
CA ALA A 362 0.13 15.46 -12.74
C ALA A 362 0.41 14.47 -13.87
N VAL A 363 -0.35 13.38 -13.93
CA VAL A 363 -0.41 12.43 -15.06
C VAL A 363 -1.85 12.26 -15.50
N ASP A 364 -2.09 11.98 -16.79
CA ASP A 364 -3.43 11.73 -17.32
C ASP A 364 -3.99 10.40 -16.80
N GLY A 365 -5.30 10.33 -16.56
CA GLY A 365 -5.99 9.17 -15.99
C GLY A 365 -5.72 8.96 -14.50
N HIS A 366 -6.36 7.94 -13.92
CA HIS A 366 -6.16 7.53 -12.53
C HIS A 366 -5.43 6.19 -12.44
N LEU A 367 -4.84 5.88 -11.28
CA LEU A 367 -4.25 4.56 -11.03
C LEU A 367 -5.31 3.44 -10.82
N TRP A 368 -6.57 3.66 -11.24
CA TRP A 368 -7.73 2.78 -11.05
C TRP A 368 -7.43 1.32 -11.38
N GLY A 369 -7.63 0.45 -10.39
CA GLY A 369 -7.59 -0.99 -10.58
C GLY A 369 -8.08 -1.73 -9.35
N ARG A 370 -7.85 -3.03 -9.35
CA ARG A 370 -7.81 -3.81 -8.10
C ARG A 370 -6.38 -3.74 -7.58
N GLY A 371 -6.24 -3.69 -6.27
CA GLY A 371 -5.06 -4.22 -5.61
C GLY A 371 -3.86 -3.30 -5.48
N GLU A 372 -2.70 -3.75 -5.95
CA GLU A 372 -1.42 -3.05 -5.84
C GLU A 372 -1.40 -1.80 -6.72
N VAL A 373 -2.09 -0.77 -6.22
CA VAL A 373 -2.00 0.58 -6.77
C VAL A 373 -0.58 1.13 -6.60
N ASP A 374 0.18 0.66 -5.60
CA ASP A 374 1.60 1.01 -5.41
C ASP A 374 2.52 0.38 -6.49
N PHE A 375 2.25 -0.84 -6.98
CA PHE A 375 2.97 -1.47 -8.12
C PHE A 375 2.88 -0.67 -9.43
N ARG A 376 1.90 0.22 -9.54
CA ARG A 376 1.72 1.11 -10.70
C ARG A 376 2.67 2.30 -10.66
N MET A 377 3.45 2.45 -9.58
CA MET A 377 4.47 3.45 -9.39
C MET A 377 5.84 2.78 -9.15
N SER A 378 6.92 3.39 -9.65
CA SER A 378 8.29 2.98 -9.30
C SER A 378 9.27 4.11 -9.57
N GLU A 379 10.08 4.46 -8.57
CA GLU A 379 11.21 5.37 -8.71
C GLU A 379 12.46 4.60 -9.19
N HIS A 380 13.12 5.10 -10.23
CA HIS A 380 14.37 4.51 -10.73
C HIS A 380 15.30 5.58 -11.29
N GLU A 381 16.57 5.55 -10.87
CA GLU A 381 17.62 6.55 -11.19
C GLU A 381 17.18 8.03 -11.08
N GLY A 382 16.28 8.32 -10.13
CA GLY A 382 15.73 9.67 -9.90
C GLY A 382 14.61 10.09 -10.87
N TYR A 383 13.96 9.13 -11.53
CA TYR A 383 12.72 9.30 -12.30
C TYR A 383 11.57 8.52 -11.64
N LEU A 384 10.44 9.17 -11.42
CA LEU A 384 9.21 8.50 -10.98
C LEU A 384 8.45 7.99 -12.22
N ARG A 385 8.13 6.70 -12.25
CA ARG A 385 7.45 6.04 -13.37
C ARG A 385 6.07 5.61 -12.91
N VAL A 386 5.04 5.87 -13.71
CA VAL A 386 3.63 5.76 -13.30
C VAL A 386 2.78 5.16 -14.43
N VAL A 387 2.03 4.10 -14.15
CA VAL A 387 1.05 3.51 -15.09
C VAL A 387 -0.36 3.87 -14.66
N SER A 388 -1.07 4.63 -15.50
CA SER A 388 -2.43 5.10 -15.26
C SER A 388 -3.42 4.56 -16.30
N THR A 389 -4.70 4.56 -15.95
CA THR A 389 -5.83 4.25 -16.82
C THR A 389 -6.72 5.48 -16.94
N LYS A 390 -6.95 5.93 -18.16
CA LYS A 390 -7.86 7.03 -18.50
C LYS A 390 -9.13 6.46 -19.13
N HIS A 391 -10.29 6.96 -18.71
CA HIS A 391 -11.55 6.67 -19.39
C HIS A 391 -11.70 7.64 -20.56
N ILE A 392 -12.10 7.14 -21.73
CA ILE A 392 -12.26 7.94 -22.95
C ILE A 392 -13.71 7.90 -23.41
N GLY A 393 -14.31 9.08 -23.55
CA GLY A 393 -15.70 9.23 -23.95
C GLY A 393 -16.71 8.64 -22.95
N PRO A 394 -17.96 8.38 -23.39
CA PRO A 394 -19.04 7.88 -22.53
C PRO A 394 -18.81 6.45 -22.01
N TRP A 395 -19.33 6.17 -20.81
CA TRP A 395 -19.33 4.84 -20.16
C TRP A 395 -20.02 3.69 -20.94
N ASP A 396 -20.65 3.97 -22.10
CA ASP A 396 -21.26 3.00 -23.00
C ASP A 396 -20.61 2.96 -24.41
N ALA A 397 -19.39 3.50 -24.55
CA ALA A 397 -18.59 3.41 -25.77
C ALA A 397 -17.98 2.00 -25.98
N GLU A 398 -17.69 1.69 -27.25
CA GLU A 398 -16.68 0.70 -27.63
C GLU A 398 -15.31 1.42 -27.59
N ASP A 399 -14.28 0.83 -26.99
CA ASP A 399 -12.95 1.44 -26.71
C ASP A 399 -13.00 2.57 -25.65
N SER A 400 -13.54 2.25 -24.47
CA SER A 400 -13.88 3.17 -23.36
C SER A 400 -12.73 3.49 -22.39
N ILE A 401 -11.60 2.78 -22.45
CA ILE A 401 -10.43 2.98 -21.59
C ILE A 401 -9.12 2.91 -22.36
N ASP A 402 -8.12 3.68 -21.93
CA ASP A 402 -6.75 3.66 -22.42
C ASP A 402 -5.75 3.61 -21.25
N HIS A 403 -4.66 2.86 -21.42
CA HIS A 403 -3.54 2.83 -20.47
C HIS A 403 -2.38 3.70 -20.95
N GLN A 404 -1.73 4.37 -20.01
CA GLN A 404 -0.56 5.21 -20.28
C GLN A 404 0.54 4.97 -19.24
N LEU A 405 1.78 4.85 -19.71
CA LEU A 405 2.96 5.10 -18.90
C LEU A 405 3.29 6.59 -18.96
N SER A 406 3.52 7.19 -17.80
CA SER A 406 4.12 8.52 -17.61
C SER A 406 5.44 8.40 -16.85
N VAL A 407 6.40 9.25 -17.18
CA VAL A 407 7.70 9.35 -16.50
C VAL A 407 7.90 10.79 -16.07
N LEU A 408 8.12 11.01 -14.77
CA LEU A 408 8.29 12.32 -14.14
C LEU A 408 9.66 12.44 -13.46
N LYS A 409 10.07 13.68 -13.15
CA LYS A 409 11.32 13.99 -12.44
C LYS A 409 11.15 15.17 -11.51
N ILE A 410 11.76 15.13 -10.33
CA ILE A 410 11.79 16.26 -9.40
C ILE A 410 12.60 17.41 -10.03
N SER A 411 11.98 18.60 -10.12
CA SER A 411 12.64 19.83 -10.59
C SER A 411 13.77 20.23 -9.64
N SER A 412 14.89 20.73 -10.19
CA SER A 412 16.00 21.28 -9.38
C SER A 412 15.79 22.73 -8.96
N ASP A 413 14.84 23.42 -9.59
CA ASP A 413 14.71 24.89 -9.57
C ASP A 413 13.33 25.34 -9.04
N SER A 414 12.39 24.41 -8.85
CA SER A 414 11.01 24.64 -8.39
C SER A 414 10.44 23.42 -7.64
N LEU A 415 9.27 23.57 -6.99
CA LEU A 415 8.61 22.50 -6.22
C LEU A 415 7.59 21.75 -7.09
N ASP A 416 8.09 21.19 -8.19
CA ASP A 416 7.30 20.52 -9.24
C ASP A 416 7.90 19.14 -9.61
N LEU A 417 7.05 18.22 -10.05
CA LEU A 417 7.43 16.97 -10.70
C LEU A 417 7.21 17.14 -12.21
N ASP A 418 8.28 17.46 -12.94
CA ASP A 418 8.27 17.67 -14.39
C ASP A 418 7.91 16.38 -15.13
N LEU A 419 6.90 16.42 -16.02
CA LEU A 419 6.57 15.31 -16.91
C LEU A 419 7.61 15.21 -18.04
N VAL A 420 8.46 14.20 -17.99
CA VAL A 420 9.58 13.97 -18.91
C VAL A 420 9.12 13.27 -20.19
N ALA A 421 8.35 12.19 -20.04
CA ALA A 421 7.89 11.37 -21.16
C ALA A 421 6.54 10.70 -20.89
N THR A 422 5.84 10.33 -21.96
CA THR A 422 4.63 9.50 -21.92
C THR A 422 4.66 8.44 -23.03
N LEU A 423 3.91 7.36 -22.85
CA LEU A 423 3.70 6.30 -23.84
C LEU A 423 2.29 5.72 -23.64
N PRO A 424 1.39 5.69 -24.65
CA PRO A 424 1.58 6.16 -26.03
C PRO A 424 1.81 7.67 -26.15
N ASN A 425 2.44 8.10 -27.26
CA ASN A 425 2.70 9.50 -27.59
C ASN A 425 2.69 9.76 -29.12
N SER A 426 2.89 11.01 -29.54
CA SER A 426 2.78 11.41 -30.96
C SER A 426 3.84 10.82 -31.90
N ASN A 427 4.96 10.31 -31.37
CA ASN A 427 5.97 9.56 -32.13
C ASN A 427 5.77 8.04 -32.05
N ARG A 428 5.08 7.55 -31.02
CA ARG A 428 4.81 6.13 -30.72
C ARG A 428 3.34 5.97 -30.30
N PRO A 429 2.41 5.97 -31.28
CA PRO A 429 0.98 6.10 -31.03
C PRO A 429 0.26 4.76 -30.77
N ASP A 430 1.00 3.66 -30.75
CA ASP A 430 0.44 2.32 -30.56
C ASP A 430 -0.01 2.15 -29.09
N LYS A 431 -1.28 1.75 -28.88
CA LYS A 431 -1.91 1.64 -27.56
C LYS A 431 -1.24 0.59 -26.67
N ILE A 432 -1.36 0.79 -25.37
CA ILE A 432 -1.08 -0.21 -24.33
C ILE A 432 -2.42 -0.88 -23.99
N GLY A 433 -2.53 -2.19 -24.20
CA GLY A 433 -3.80 -2.92 -24.16
C GLY A 433 -4.56 -2.90 -25.49
N LYS A 434 -5.52 -3.83 -25.65
CA LYS A 434 -6.54 -3.76 -26.71
C LYS A 434 -7.78 -2.98 -26.20
N PRO A 435 -8.68 -2.54 -27.10
CA PRO A 435 -9.92 -1.87 -26.68
C PRO A 435 -10.69 -2.61 -25.59
N ASP A 436 -11.09 -1.86 -24.57
CA ASP A 436 -11.85 -2.30 -23.39
C ASP A 436 -11.17 -3.36 -22.48
N GLU A 437 -9.90 -3.71 -22.71
CA GLU A 437 -9.12 -4.53 -21.77
C GLU A 437 -8.76 -3.71 -20.51
N SER A 438 -8.94 -4.31 -19.32
CA SER A 438 -8.60 -3.65 -18.05
C SER A 438 -7.17 -3.99 -17.61
N LEU A 439 -6.50 -3.08 -16.88
CA LEU A 439 -5.15 -3.26 -16.37
C LEU A 439 -5.10 -4.10 -15.08
N TYR A 440 -4.44 -5.26 -15.14
CA TYR A 440 -4.21 -6.18 -14.03
C TYR A 440 -2.77 -6.02 -13.50
N GLY A 441 -1.96 -7.09 -13.52
CA GLY A 441 -0.61 -7.09 -12.97
C GLY A 441 0.32 -6.11 -13.69
N VAL A 442 0.98 -5.28 -12.89
CA VAL A 442 2.00 -4.32 -13.32
C VAL A 442 3.26 -4.61 -12.51
N ARG A 443 4.43 -4.72 -13.14
CA ARG A 443 5.70 -4.86 -12.42
C ARG A 443 6.83 -4.15 -13.14
N PHE A 444 7.36 -3.12 -12.47
CA PHE A 444 8.65 -2.54 -12.81
C PHE A 444 9.80 -3.45 -12.31
N PHE A 445 10.85 -3.58 -13.10
CA PHE A 445 12.08 -4.30 -12.74
C PHE A 445 13.28 -3.72 -13.50
N GLY A 446 14.10 -2.93 -12.81
CA GLY A 446 15.19 -2.17 -13.44
C GLY A 446 14.66 -1.31 -14.60
N ASP A 447 15.29 -1.43 -15.77
CA ASP A 447 14.91 -0.78 -17.03
C ASP A 447 13.63 -1.36 -17.69
N THR A 448 12.98 -2.37 -17.12
CA THR A 448 11.81 -3.03 -17.73
C THR A 448 10.52 -2.70 -16.98
N LEU A 449 9.42 -2.61 -17.73
CA LEU A 449 8.05 -2.64 -17.21
C LEU A 449 7.27 -3.78 -17.88
N TYR A 450 6.76 -4.69 -17.05
CA TYR A 450 5.80 -5.71 -17.45
C TYR A 450 4.39 -5.23 -17.08
N LEU A 451 3.43 -5.38 -17.99
CA LEU A 451 2.01 -5.10 -17.70
C LEU A 451 1.09 -6.08 -18.43
N VAL A 452 -0.10 -6.26 -17.89
CA VAL A 452 -1.05 -7.35 -18.22
C VAL A 452 -2.46 -6.75 -18.36
N THR A 453 -3.17 -7.05 -19.45
CA THR A 453 -4.46 -6.39 -19.80
C THR A 453 -5.52 -7.40 -20.24
N PHE A 454 -6.67 -7.46 -19.57
CA PHE A 454 -7.60 -8.58 -19.75
C PHE A 454 -9.05 -8.20 -20.06
N GLU A 455 -9.64 -8.98 -20.97
CA GLU A 455 -11.09 -9.21 -21.11
C GLU A 455 -11.40 -10.72 -21.15
N THR A 456 -10.63 -11.52 -21.91
CA THR A 456 -10.77 -13.00 -22.00
C THR A 456 -9.47 -13.72 -22.40
N ILE A 457 -8.58 -13.08 -23.16
CA ILE A 457 -7.23 -13.56 -23.48
C ILE A 457 -6.28 -12.37 -23.31
N ASP A 458 -5.20 -12.55 -22.57
CA ASP A 458 -4.35 -11.49 -22.03
C ASP A 458 -3.06 -11.29 -22.86
N PRO A 459 -2.69 -10.07 -23.28
CA PRO A 459 -1.32 -9.74 -23.66
C PRO A 459 -0.50 -9.35 -22.42
N LEU A 460 0.48 -10.19 -22.09
CA LEU A 460 1.65 -9.72 -21.36
C LEU A 460 2.45 -8.78 -22.28
N TYR A 461 2.46 -7.49 -21.98
CA TYR A 461 3.31 -6.50 -22.63
C TYR A 461 4.65 -6.37 -21.89
N VAL A 462 5.70 -6.13 -22.68
CA VAL A 462 7.05 -5.80 -22.19
C VAL A 462 7.42 -4.44 -22.74
N LEU A 463 7.71 -3.48 -21.85
CA LEU A 463 8.14 -2.13 -22.17
C LEU A 463 9.61 -1.94 -21.76
N ASP A 464 10.41 -1.38 -22.67
CA ASP A 464 11.81 -0.98 -22.43
C ASP A 464 11.84 0.51 -22.05
N LEU A 465 12.37 0.76 -20.84
CA LEU A 465 12.48 2.06 -20.19
C LEU A 465 13.94 2.51 -20.00
N SER A 466 14.92 1.79 -20.58
CA SER A 466 16.36 2.08 -20.48
C SER A 466 16.77 3.48 -21.00
N ASN A 467 15.87 4.14 -21.72
CA ASN A 467 15.87 5.59 -21.86
C ASN A 467 14.56 6.18 -21.28
N PRO A 468 14.56 6.80 -20.09
CA PRO A 468 13.36 7.36 -19.48
C PRO A 468 12.78 8.56 -20.25
N GLU A 469 13.54 9.18 -21.17
CA GLU A 469 13.06 10.24 -22.06
C GLU A 469 12.42 9.68 -23.35
N GLU A 470 12.65 8.40 -23.68
CA GLU A 470 12.11 7.73 -24.87
C GLU A 470 11.70 6.26 -24.61
N PRO A 471 10.77 5.95 -23.70
CA PRO A 471 10.29 4.58 -23.47
C PRO A 471 9.57 3.98 -24.70
N ILE A 472 9.60 2.64 -24.83
CA ILE A 472 8.98 1.89 -25.93
C ILE A 472 8.21 0.66 -25.46
N ILE A 473 7.17 0.26 -26.22
CA ILE A 473 6.67 -1.12 -26.18
C ILE A 473 7.66 -1.97 -26.97
N ALA A 474 8.28 -2.96 -26.32
CA ALA A 474 9.26 -3.86 -26.93
C ALA A 474 8.60 -5.11 -27.50
N GLY A 475 7.66 -5.71 -26.75
CA GLY A 475 7.00 -6.96 -27.15
C GLY A 475 5.63 -7.19 -26.50
N GLU A 476 4.90 -8.15 -27.07
CA GLU A 476 3.58 -8.62 -26.63
C GLU A 476 3.53 -10.16 -26.64
N LEU A 477 2.83 -10.77 -25.68
CA LEU A 477 2.58 -12.21 -25.62
C LEU A 477 1.14 -12.51 -25.20
N MET A 478 0.34 -13.04 -26.13
CA MET A 478 -1.03 -13.47 -25.86
C MET A 478 -1.09 -14.83 -25.14
N VAL A 479 -1.73 -14.90 -23.97
CA VAL A 479 -2.02 -16.14 -23.21
C VAL A 479 -3.49 -16.23 -22.72
N PRO A 480 -4.08 -17.44 -22.60
CA PRO A 480 -5.43 -17.61 -22.03
C PRO A 480 -5.42 -17.43 -20.51
N GLY A 481 -6.44 -16.77 -19.96
CA GLY A 481 -6.43 -16.31 -18.57
C GLY A 481 -5.39 -15.20 -18.31
N PHE A 482 -5.33 -14.70 -17.09
CA PHE A 482 -4.61 -13.46 -16.72
C PHE A 482 -3.67 -13.67 -15.53
N SER A 483 -2.79 -12.68 -15.29
CA SER A 483 -1.97 -12.57 -14.07
C SER A 483 -2.41 -11.35 -13.25
N ASP A 484 -2.88 -11.57 -12.03
CA ASP A 484 -3.11 -10.49 -11.07
C ASP A 484 -1.76 -9.98 -10.55
N PHE A 485 -0.89 -10.91 -10.14
CA PHE A 485 0.42 -10.65 -9.57
C PHE A 485 1.56 -11.10 -10.51
N LEU A 486 2.64 -10.32 -10.53
CA LEU A 486 3.84 -10.55 -11.34
C LEU A 486 5.11 -10.50 -10.48
N HIS A 487 5.97 -11.51 -10.62
CA HIS A 487 7.23 -11.61 -9.89
C HIS A 487 8.41 -11.85 -10.83
N SER A 488 9.37 -10.92 -10.85
CA SER A 488 10.62 -11.01 -11.60
C SER A 488 11.58 -11.99 -10.93
N VAL A 489 11.80 -13.14 -11.57
CA VAL A 489 12.66 -14.23 -11.07
C VAL A 489 14.14 -13.91 -11.31
N ASN A 490 14.44 -13.47 -12.54
CA ASN A 490 15.73 -12.90 -12.96
C ASN A 490 15.53 -12.16 -14.30
N ASP A 491 16.59 -11.56 -14.84
CA ASP A 491 16.60 -10.79 -16.09
C ASP A 491 16.00 -11.51 -17.32
N GLY A 492 15.90 -12.84 -17.29
CA GLY A 492 15.32 -13.67 -18.36
C GLY A 492 14.04 -14.42 -18.00
N LEU A 493 13.53 -14.30 -16.76
CA LEU A 493 12.37 -15.05 -16.27
C LEU A 493 11.39 -14.20 -15.45
N LEU A 494 10.11 -14.31 -15.80
CA LEU A 494 8.98 -13.69 -15.10
C LEU A 494 7.98 -14.78 -14.67
N LEU A 495 7.54 -14.76 -13.41
CA LEU A 495 6.47 -15.60 -12.90
C LEU A 495 5.17 -14.78 -12.84
N GLY A 496 4.12 -15.25 -13.51
CA GLY A 496 2.76 -14.75 -13.37
C GLY A 496 1.92 -15.63 -12.45
N LEU A 497 1.09 -15.00 -11.63
CA LEU A 497 0.11 -15.63 -10.75
C LEU A 497 -1.25 -14.93 -10.94
N GLY A 498 -2.27 -15.69 -11.30
CA GLY A 498 -3.62 -15.16 -11.51
C GLY A 498 -4.64 -16.26 -11.72
N ALA A 499 -5.43 -16.19 -12.80
CA ALA A 499 -6.47 -17.18 -13.10
C ALA A 499 -6.45 -17.69 -14.54
N ASP A 500 -6.93 -18.92 -14.74
CA ASP A 500 -7.24 -19.47 -16.05
C ASP A 500 -8.68 -19.15 -16.51
N GLU A 501 -9.07 -19.62 -17.70
CA GLU A 501 -10.39 -19.41 -18.30
C GLU A 501 -11.54 -20.03 -17.47
N GLU A 502 -11.24 -21.00 -16.59
CA GLU A 502 -12.18 -21.58 -15.63
C GLU A 502 -12.20 -20.86 -14.27
N GLY A 503 -11.37 -19.82 -14.09
CA GLY A 503 -11.25 -19.03 -12.86
C GLY A 503 -10.47 -19.72 -11.74
N LEU A 504 -9.78 -20.83 -12.02
CA LEU A 504 -8.90 -21.51 -11.08
C LEU A 504 -7.58 -20.76 -10.95
N VAL A 505 -6.89 -20.94 -9.83
CA VAL A 505 -5.58 -20.30 -9.59
C VAL A 505 -4.56 -20.82 -10.59
N LYS A 506 -3.96 -19.92 -11.37
CA LYS A 506 -3.02 -20.22 -12.45
C LYS A 506 -1.65 -19.66 -12.11
N LEU A 507 -0.62 -20.49 -12.20
CA LEU A 507 0.78 -20.10 -12.29
C LEU A 507 1.23 -20.21 -13.75
N GLU A 508 2.04 -19.27 -14.23
CA GLU A 508 2.68 -19.32 -15.54
C GLU A 508 4.10 -18.77 -15.48
N LEU A 509 5.07 -19.46 -16.09
CA LEU A 509 6.45 -18.99 -16.18
C LEU A 509 6.73 -18.51 -17.61
N PHE A 510 7.23 -17.28 -17.73
CA PHE A 510 7.57 -16.65 -19.01
C PHE A 510 9.07 -16.51 -19.17
N ASN A 511 9.59 -16.86 -20.34
CA ASN A 511 10.90 -16.42 -20.78
C ASN A 511 10.78 -15.00 -21.35
N VAL A 512 11.62 -14.10 -20.84
CA VAL A 512 11.68 -12.68 -21.19
C VAL A 512 13.09 -12.23 -21.59
N GLU A 513 13.99 -13.19 -21.87
CA GLU A 513 15.41 -12.97 -22.24
C GLU A 513 15.57 -12.14 -23.53
N ASP A 514 14.58 -12.21 -24.44
CA ASP A 514 14.38 -11.24 -25.51
C ASP A 514 13.06 -10.50 -25.27
N MET A 515 13.15 -9.25 -24.81
CA MET A 515 12.01 -8.35 -24.55
C MET A 515 11.12 -8.14 -25.78
N ASN A 516 11.62 -8.39 -27.00
CA ASN A 516 10.89 -8.25 -28.26
C ASN A 516 10.15 -9.53 -28.66
N ALA A 517 10.40 -10.66 -27.98
CA ALA A 517 9.84 -11.96 -28.29
C ALA A 517 9.60 -12.83 -27.02
N PRO A 518 8.92 -12.32 -25.97
CA PRO A 518 8.60 -13.10 -24.78
C PRO A 518 7.73 -14.32 -25.11
N TYR A 519 7.90 -15.42 -24.36
CA TYR A 519 7.09 -16.63 -24.56
C TYR A 519 6.87 -17.43 -23.27
N SER A 520 5.72 -18.09 -23.18
CA SER A 520 5.40 -18.98 -22.06
C SER A 520 6.20 -20.28 -22.13
N LEU A 521 6.75 -20.69 -20.98
CA LEU A 521 7.42 -21.98 -20.74
C LEU A 521 6.43 -23.05 -20.27
N GLY A 522 5.25 -22.66 -19.79
CA GLY A 522 4.17 -23.55 -19.37
C GLY A 522 3.36 -23.03 -18.19
N THR A 523 2.17 -23.60 -18.00
CA THR A 523 1.21 -23.26 -16.95
C THR A 523 1.02 -24.38 -15.93
N GLN A 524 0.66 -24.01 -14.71
CA GLN A 524 0.22 -24.91 -13.66
C GLN A 524 -1.03 -24.35 -12.97
N THR A 525 -2.19 -24.97 -13.23
CA THR A 525 -3.44 -24.69 -12.50
C THR A 525 -3.46 -25.42 -11.16
N LEU A 526 -3.91 -24.73 -10.10
CA LEU A 526 -4.08 -25.25 -8.74
C LEU A 526 -5.56 -25.27 -8.31
N GLY A 527 -5.86 -26.11 -7.31
CA GLY A 527 -7.18 -26.21 -6.69
C GLY A 527 -8.14 -27.19 -7.34
N ARG A 528 -9.40 -27.19 -6.87
CA ARG A 528 -10.39 -28.24 -7.15
C ARG A 528 -11.80 -27.71 -7.44
N GLY A 529 -11.92 -27.01 -8.56
CA GLY A 529 -13.19 -26.45 -9.06
C GLY A 529 -13.30 -24.94 -8.79
N GLY A 530 -14.14 -24.26 -9.57
CA GLY A 530 -14.19 -22.79 -9.72
C GLY A 530 -14.70 -21.98 -8.51
N TRP A 531 -14.37 -22.42 -7.29
CA TRP A 531 -14.44 -21.66 -6.04
C TRP A 531 -13.10 -21.69 -5.29
N SER A 532 -12.06 -22.25 -5.89
CA SER A 532 -10.71 -22.32 -5.29
C SER A 532 -9.98 -21.00 -5.55
N TYR A 533 -9.52 -20.33 -4.51
CA TYR A 533 -8.72 -19.10 -4.64
C TYR A 533 -7.41 -19.22 -3.88
N SER A 534 -6.46 -18.34 -4.20
CA SER A 534 -5.20 -18.17 -3.47
C SER A 534 -5.18 -16.75 -2.94
N GLU A 535 -4.89 -16.57 -1.66
CA GLU A 535 -4.66 -15.24 -1.10
C GLU A 535 -3.53 -14.55 -1.89
N ALA A 536 -2.46 -15.28 -2.23
CA ALA A 536 -1.30 -14.80 -2.98
C ALA A 536 -1.55 -14.25 -4.39
N ARG A 537 -2.71 -14.52 -5.01
CA ARG A 537 -3.06 -13.87 -6.29
C ARG A 537 -3.17 -12.38 -6.14
N TYR A 538 -3.78 -11.97 -5.05
CA TYR A 538 -4.05 -10.60 -4.75
C TYR A 538 -3.14 -10.17 -3.61
N ASN A 539 -3.36 -10.69 -2.40
CA ASN A 539 -2.56 -10.47 -1.22
C ASN A 539 -1.16 -11.06 -1.42
N ARG A 540 -0.31 -10.23 -2.00
CA ARG A 540 1.13 -10.38 -2.15
C ARG A 540 1.73 -10.99 -0.84
N HIS A 541 1.20 -10.79 0.38
CA HIS A 541 1.79 -11.33 1.65
C HIS A 541 1.81 -12.86 1.70
N ALA A 542 0.79 -13.44 1.08
CA ALA A 542 0.61 -14.87 0.99
C ALA A 542 1.53 -15.48 -0.08
N PHE A 543 2.02 -14.69 -1.05
CA PHE A 543 3.17 -15.08 -1.84
C PHE A 543 4.40 -15.15 -0.93
N THR A 544 5.35 -16.00 -1.27
CA THR A 544 6.50 -16.31 -0.42
C THR A 544 7.59 -16.82 -1.33
N TYR A 545 8.72 -16.12 -1.44
CA TYR A 545 9.74 -16.42 -2.44
C TYR A 545 11.16 -16.36 -1.89
N GLN A 546 11.96 -17.38 -2.21
CA GLN A 546 13.35 -17.56 -1.79
C GLN A 546 14.26 -17.85 -2.98
N GLN A 547 15.23 -16.97 -3.19
CA GLN A 547 16.38 -17.29 -4.03
C GLN A 547 17.22 -18.35 -3.33
N TYR A 548 17.31 -19.56 -3.90
CA TYR A 548 17.87 -20.72 -3.21
C TYR A 548 19.26 -21.12 -3.72
N ASN A 549 19.47 -21.13 -5.04
CA ASN A 549 20.78 -21.28 -5.67
C ASN A 549 20.77 -20.73 -7.11
N ASP A 550 21.90 -20.79 -7.81
CA ASP A 550 22.04 -20.32 -9.20
C ASP A 550 21.02 -21.00 -10.16
N SER A 551 20.71 -22.28 -9.95
CA SER A 551 19.90 -23.13 -10.84
C SER A 551 18.46 -23.41 -10.38
N SER A 552 18.11 -23.17 -9.12
CA SER A 552 16.71 -23.24 -8.69
C SER A 552 16.35 -22.30 -7.54
N ASP A 553 15.10 -21.82 -7.57
CA ASP A 553 14.48 -20.97 -6.54
C ASP A 553 13.20 -21.58 -6.01
N ARG A 554 12.87 -21.26 -4.76
CA ARG A 554 11.76 -21.86 -4.01
C ARG A 554 10.68 -20.81 -3.79
N PHE A 555 9.42 -21.18 -3.95
CA PHE A 555 8.30 -20.32 -3.60
C PHE A 555 7.11 -21.09 -3.03
N ALA A 556 6.22 -20.38 -2.36
CA ALA A 556 4.98 -20.93 -1.84
C ALA A 556 3.83 -19.95 -2.03
N ILE A 557 2.63 -20.53 -2.14
CA ILE A 557 1.36 -19.81 -2.12
C ILE A 557 0.30 -20.61 -1.35
N PRO A 558 -0.49 -19.99 -0.47
CA PRO A 558 -1.64 -20.63 0.14
C PRO A 558 -2.79 -20.71 -0.85
N LEU A 559 -3.61 -21.74 -0.68
CA LEU A 559 -4.80 -21.99 -1.46
C LEU A 559 -5.95 -22.39 -0.54
N THR A 560 -7.07 -21.70 -0.70
CA THR A 560 -8.37 -22.00 -0.09
C THR A 560 -9.21 -22.81 -1.07
N ASP A 561 -9.25 -24.13 -0.91
CA ASP A 561 -10.16 -25.02 -1.64
C ASP A 561 -11.57 -24.96 -1.00
N TYR A 562 -12.57 -24.35 -1.66
CA TYR A 562 -13.98 -24.50 -1.27
C TYR A 562 -14.63 -25.72 -1.94
N GLY A 563 -15.11 -26.66 -1.13
CA GLY A 563 -15.79 -27.87 -1.56
C GLY A 563 -17.20 -28.01 -0.97
N ARG A 564 -18.01 -28.89 -1.58
CA ARG A 564 -19.31 -29.34 -1.03
C ARG A 564 -19.31 -30.85 -0.82
N MET A 565 -19.30 -31.29 0.42
CA MET A 565 -19.27 -32.69 0.81
C MET A 565 -20.65 -33.20 1.22
N GLN A 566 -21.38 -33.75 0.23
CA GLN A 566 -22.61 -34.55 0.35
C GLN A 566 -23.87 -33.85 0.90
N ASP A 567 -23.73 -32.84 1.75
CA ASP A 567 -24.61 -31.67 1.84
C ASP A 567 -23.97 -30.49 2.61
N ASP A 568 -22.80 -30.69 3.22
CA ASP A 568 -22.06 -29.66 3.97
C ASP A 568 -21.07 -28.86 3.09
N TYR A 569 -20.69 -27.66 3.53
CA TYR A 569 -19.59 -26.90 2.94
C TYR A 569 -18.27 -27.23 3.64
N SER A 570 -17.18 -27.35 2.89
CA SER A 570 -15.84 -27.57 3.41
C SER A 570 -14.89 -26.49 2.90
N GLU A 571 -14.25 -25.78 3.82
CA GLU A 571 -13.09 -24.91 3.56
C GLU A 571 -11.81 -25.70 3.84
N LYS A 572 -10.78 -25.55 3.01
CA LYS A 572 -9.48 -26.19 3.24
C LYS A 572 -8.32 -25.30 2.78
N ASN A 573 -7.58 -24.79 3.76
CA ASN A 573 -6.45 -23.90 3.52
C ASN A 573 -5.16 -24.74 3.47
N SER A 574 -4.34 -24.52 2.45
CA SER A 574 -3.15 -25.33 2.18
C SER A 574 -2.03 -24.48 1.59
N LEU A 575 -0.83 -24.55 2.14
CA LEU A 575 0.35 -23.92 1.54
C LEU A 575 0.96 -24.88 0.51
N TYR A 576 0.96 -24.51 -0.77
CA TYR A 576 1.67 -25.22 -1.83
C TYR A 576 3.14 -24.84 -1.82
N LEU A 577 4.03 -25.83 -1.93
CA LEU A 577 5.49 -25.65 -2.01
C LEU A 577 5.93 -25.96 -3.44
N LEU A 578 6.56 -24.98 -4.09
CA LEU A 578 6.83 -24.97 -5.52
C LEU A 578 8.29 -24.56 -5.78
N GLU A 579 8.94 -25.20 -6.75
CA GLU A 579 10.30 -24.87 -7.17
C GLU A 579 10.32 -24.39 -8.62
N ILE A 580 11.08 -23.33 -8.91
CA ILE A 580 11.47 -22.93 -10.26
C ILE A 580 12.82 -23.61 -10.53
N ALA A 581 12.80 -24.71 -11.30
CA ALA A 581 13.98 -25.48 -11.66
C ALA A 581 14.64 -24.98 -12.95
N ASP A 582 15.93 -25.28 -13.13
CA ASP A 582 16.76 -24.95 -14.31
C ASP A 582 16.77 -23.43 -14.67
N LYS A 583 16.67 -22.55 -13.67
CA LYS A 583 16.50 -21.09 -13.84
C LYS A 583 17.72 -20.39 -14.46
N ASP A 584 18.90 -20.99 -14.38
CA ASP A 584 20.15 -20.52 -14.99
C ASP A 584 20.17 -20.69 -16.51
N SER A 585 19.20 -21.42 -17.07
CA SER A 585 18.95 -21.52 -18.49
C SER A 585 17.48 -21.21 -18.79
N PRO A 586 17.10 -19.93 -18.96
CA PRO A 586 15.70 -19.50 -19.10
C PRO A 586 14.86 -20.20 -20.18
N SER A 587 15.47 -20.87 -21.17
CA SER A 587 14.75 -21.69 -22.16
C SER A 587 14.42 -23.13 -21.72
N LEU A 588 14.89 -23.54 -20.54
CA LEU A 588 14.68 -24.86 -19.93
C LEU A 588 13.90 -24.78 -18.61
N ALA A 589 13.78 -23.58 -18.03
CA ALA A 589 13.22 -23.38 -16.71
C ALA A 589 11.75 -23.84 -16.60
N SER A 590 11.35 -24.36 -15.44
CA SER A 590 10.00 -24.89 -15.23
C SER A 590 9.55 -24.86 -13.76
N ILE A 591 8.23 -24.82 -13.54
CA ILE A 591 7.60 -24.88 -12.21
C ILE A 591 7.36 -26.35 -11.82
N VAL A 592 7.67 -26.71 -10.57
CA VAL A 592 7.54 -28.06 -10.02
C VAL A 592 6.83 -28.03 -8.66
N GLU A 593 5.71 -28.75 -8.48
CA GLU A 593 5.11 -28.99 -7.15
C GLU A 593 6.00 -29.94 -6.33
N ILE A 594 6.54 -29.44 -5.23
CA ILE A 594 7.34 -30.20 -4.25
C ILE A 594 6.41 -30.90 -3.25
N GLY A 595 5.41 -30.18 -2.73
CA GLY A 595 4.39 -30.73 -1.84
C GLY A 595 3.48 -29.66 -1.25
N ARG A 596 2.84 -29.95 -0.09
CA ARG A 596 1.99 -28.96 0.59
C ARG A 596 1.79 -29.22 2.08
N ILE A 597 1.74 -28.13 2.86
CA ILE A 597 1.22 -28.12 4.23
C ILE A 597 -0.31 -27.96 4.17
N ASN A 598 -1.05 -28.63 5.05
CA ASN A 598 -2.52 -28.57 5.09
C ASN A 598 -2.95 -28.10 6.48
N ALA A 599 -3.63 -26.95 6.58
CA ALA A 599 -4.20 -26.50 7.84
C ALA A 599 -5.43 -27.34 8.22
N ILE A 600 -5.70 -27.44 9.52
CA ILE A 600 -6.92 -28.01 10.06
C ILE A 600 -7.91 -26.86 10.26
N SER A 601 -8.93 -26.78 9.41
CA SER A 601 -10.10 -25.93 9.65
C SER A 601 -11.02 -26.63 10.65
N GLU A 602 -11.28 -25.99 11.79
CA GLU A 602 -12.30 -26.44 12.76
C GLU A 602 -13.68 -25.76 12.54
N SER A 603 -13.72 -24.68 11.76
CA SER A 603 -14.93 -23.91 11.43
C SER A 603 -14.85 -23.29 10.03
N TRP A 604 -16.01 -22.96 9.47
CA TRP A 604 -16.18 -22.33 8.15
C TRP A 604 -16.16 -20.80 8.29
N GLY A 605 -15.41 -20.10 7.43
CA GLY A 605 -15.25 -18.63 7.53
C GLY A 605 -14.34 -18.21 8.69
N GLY A 606 -13.29 -18.98 8.96
CA GLY A 606 -12.31 -18.77 10.05
C GLY A 606 -10.87 -18.59 9.56
N SER A 607 -10.67 -18.26 8.28
CA SER A 607 -9.38 -17.92 7.70
C SER A 607 -9.00 -16.47 8.03
N GLY A 608 -8.22 -16.30 9.10
CA GLY A 608 -7.33 -15.15 9.19
C GLY A 608 -6.15 -15.25 8.20
N PRO A 609 -5.36 -14.19 8.02
CA PRO A 609 -4.35 -14.07 6.97
C PRO A 609 -3.38 -15.25 6.88
N HIS A 610 -3.02 -15.62 5.65
CA HIS A 610 -2.06 -16.68 5.34
C HIS A 610 -0.66 -16.11 5.11
N ARG A 611 0.34 -16.60 5.85
CA ARG A 611 1.76 -16.21 5.69
C ARG A 611 2.66 -17.44 5.67
N SER A 612 3.84 -17.34 5.06
CA SER A 612 4.84 -18.43 5.18
C SER A 612 6.29 -17.97 5.28
N VAL A 613 7.03 -18.68 6.12
CA VAL A 613 8.43 -18.41 6.45
C VAL A 613 9.28 -19.63 6.09
N PHE A 614 10.30 -19.42 5.24
CA PHE A 614 11.30 -20.42 4.88
C PHE A 614 12.61 -20.17 5.63
N ASP A 615 13.11 -21.19 6.32
CA ASP A 615 14.41 -21.16 7.00
C ASP A 615 15.19 -22.45 6.73
N GLY A 616 16.28 -22.35 5.95
CA GLY A 616 17.13 -23.48 5.58
C GLY A 616 16.38 -24.54 4.76
N ASP A 617 15.87 -25.58 5.45
CA ASP A 617 14.97 -26.58 4.86
C ASP A 617 13.59 -26.62 5.54
N ALA A 618 13.37 -25.87 6.63
CA ALA A 618 12.05 -25.75 7.24
C ALA A 618 11.16 -24.75 6.50
N VAL A 619 9.88 -25.08 6.44
CA VAL A 619 8.80 -24.18 6.03
C VAL A 619 7.79 -24.09 7.16
N TYR A 620 7.45 -22.87 7.55
CA TYR A 620 6.37 -22.56 8.47
C TYR A 620 5.20 -21.96 7.69
N PHE A 621 3.99 -22.48 7.90
CA PHE A 621 2.74 -21.95 7.36
C PHE A 621 1.90 -21.40 8.51
N ILE A 622 1.65 -20.10 8.49
CA ILE A 622 0.81 -19.41 9.45
C ILE A 622 -0.57 -19.22 8.80
N ASN A 623 -1.61 -19.73 9.45
CA ASN A 623 -3.01 -19.58 9.04
C ASN A 623 -3.76 -18.90 10.18
N GLY A 624 -4.01 -17.59 10.06
CA GLY A 624 -4.41 -16.75 11.18
C GLY A 624 -3.35 -16.76 12.28
N SER A 625 -3.69 -17.25 13.48
CA SER A 625 -2.75 -17.38 14.61
C SER A 625 -2.08 -18.76 14.74
N SER A 626 -2.47 -19.75 13.93
CA SER A 626 -2.00 -21.14 14.04
C SER A 626 -0.79 -21.41 13.15
N VAL A 627 0.29 -21.94 13.72
CA VAL A 627 1.51 -22.30 12.97
C VAL A 627 1.53 -23.78 12.66
N TYR A 628 1.66 -24.13 11.37
CA TYR A 628 1.96 -25.46 10.87
C TYR A 628 3.36 -25.47 10.26
N SER A 629 3.95 -26.65 10.04
CA SER A 629 5.30 -26.73 9.46
C SER A 629 5.54 -28.00 8.65
N THR A 630 6.61 -28.01 7.85
CA THR A 630 7.22 -29.22 7.27
C THR A 630 8.68 -28.95 6.87
N LEU A 631 9.40 -29.98 6.42
CA LEU A 631 10.70 -29.83 5.75
C LEU A 631 10.49 -29.85 4.23
N TRP A 632 11.16 -28.96 3.49
CA TRP A 632 11.14 -28.90 2.01
C TRP A 632 11.60 -30.22 1.38
N SER A 633 12.56 -30.88 2.00
CA SER A 633 13.02 -32.22 1.60
C SER A 633 12.07 -33.37 1.96
N ASN A 634 11.04 -33.13 2.78
CA ASN A 634 10.06 -34.14 3.22
C ASN A 634 8.64 -33.54 3.41
N PRO A 635 8.02 -32.96 2.37
CA PRO A 635 6.84 -32.10 2.46
C PRO A 635 5.52 -32.89 2.66
N TYR A 636 5.62 -34.13 3.17
CA TYR A 636 4.52 -35.03 3.45
C TYR A 636 4.39 -35.36 4.95
N GLU A 637 5.39 -35.00 5.76
CA GLU A 637 5.34 -35.08 7.23
C GLU A 637 5.21 -33.64 7.77
N GLN A 638 4.01 -33.26 8.21
CA GLN A 638 3.73 -31.92 8.73
C GLN A 638 3.64 -31.88 10.26
N GLY A 639 4.18 -30.82 10.84
CA GLY A 639 4.04 -30.46 12.25
C GLY A 639 2.89 -29.47 12.51
N GLY A 640 2.62 -29.26 13.79
CA GLY A 640 1.61 -28.31 14.28
C GLY A 640 0.17 -28.86 14.36
N PRO A 641 -0.82 -28.01 14.71
CA PRO A 641 -0.63 -26.59 15.03
C PRO A 641 0.21 -26.37 16.30
N PHE A 642 1.05 -25.33 16.29
CA PHE A 642 1.83 -24.82 17.43
C PHE A 642 1.25 -23.49 17.95
#